data_AF-A0A1J1IIN1-F1
#
_entry.id   AF-A0A1J1IIN1-F1
#
_cell.length_a   1.000
_cell.length_b   1.000
_cell.length_c   1.000
_cell.angle_alpha   90.00
_cell.angle_beta   90.00
_cell.angle_gamma   90.00
#
_symmetry.space_group_name_H-M   'P 1'
#
loop_
_entity.id
_entity.type
_entity.pdbx_description
1 polymer ?
#
loop_
_entity_poly.entity_id
_entity_poly.type
_entity_poly.pdbx_seq_one_letter_code
_entity_poly.pdbx_strand_id
1 'polypeptide(L)'
;MVLLTGFYLFTDNKRILLSSLLIISSNDENPLRDLKHPLFIYIAFILTIFGMIIVSTSFLGYWTSMINNYCLLSIYFILILALLILKFSVCVVITIWPQCLGLKLNTTEMVKLLQKTYGVPGYEQVTVSWDYAQTNFDCCGVNDSLNYDFSLWRLQKFGKKELTVPMTCCKLINKFEKLSYLDPMPINQTSCQSLEPQEFTKTRHLKGCLDEIEYWYREHYIILLFAGLILALVEFFVLLFVVLTCTQMKQKQITKHISPINQFNDEHLSTRSDSFLRNPVSENIYHADLISPSPEISGFFRPGYRAFSVSSRLCQESREPWFGLSDEQREMQSVARKFAREEIAPVAAKHDKTGEYPWDLVKKAWELGLINNHIPADVGGMDMSVLTSCIIAEEMAWGCTGIQTALEATGLGQTPVIISGNAEQKKKYLGRLLEEPLVAAYCVTEPQAGSDVNGVKTRAVKKGDEYILNGQKMWITNGGVANWYFVLARTSEDPKAPASKAFTGFIVEKDWPGVTPGRKEQNMGQRASDTRGITFEDVRIPKENVLVAEGQGFKIAMGTFDKTRPPVAAGATGLAQRCLDEALKYSLERKTFGVPIAYHQAIQFMLADMAIGVETARLSYWRSAWEVDQGRRNSYEASISKCYASDIANKIASDAVQIFGGNGFNSEYPVEKLMRDAKIYQIYEGTSQIQRLIISRNMFERAKEMN
;
A
#
# COMPACT_ATOMS: atom_id res chain seq x y z
N MET A 1 18.52 36.73 15.09
CA MET A 1 18.74 35.36 15.58
C MET A 1 17.94 35.05 16.84
N VAL A 2 18.18 35.70 17.99
CA VAL A 2 17.39 35.47 19.23
C VAL A 2 15.88 35.54 18.99
N LEU A 3 15.42 36.54 18.21
CA LEU A 3 14.02 36.66 17.81
C LEU A 3 13.51 35.45 17.01
N LEU A 4 14.29 34.98 16.02
CA LEU A 4 13.96 33.80 15.21
C LEU A 4 13.98 32.52 16.06
N THR A 5 14.89 32.41 17.03
CA THR A 5 14.92 31.31 17.99
C THR A 5 13.67 31.31 18.86
N GLY A 6 13.21 32.48 19.31
CA GLY A 6 11.93 32.63 20.02
C GLY A 6 10.74 32.13 19.19
N PHE A 7 10.62 32.57 17.93
CA PHE A 7 9.57 32.10 17.01
C PHE A 7 9.69 30.60 16.68
N TYR A 8 10.90 30.09 16.52
CA TYR A 8 11.12 28.66 16.29
C TYR A 8 10.65 27.82 17.49
N LEU A 9 10.96 28.28 18.72
CA LEU A 9 10.51 27.64 19.94
C LEU A 9 8.97 27.65 20.10
N PHE A 10 8.27 28.65 19.56
CA PHE A 10 6.80 28.64 19.48
C PHE A 10 6.24 27.55 18.56
N THR A 11 7.00 27.15 17.53
CA THR A 11 6.58 26.11 16.58
C THR A 11 7.05 24.70 16.97
N ASP A 12 7.93 24.58 17.96
CA ASP A 12 8.49 23.30 18.42
C ASP A 12 7.55 22.61 19.43
N ASN A 13 6.49 22.03 18.89
CA ASN A 13 5.47 21.29 19.65
C ASN A 13 6.06 20.17 20.52
N LYS A 14 7.21 19.59 20.14
CA LYS A 14 7.86 18.49 20.88
C LYS A 14 8.41 18.97 22.22
N ARG A 15 9.07 20.13 22.25
CA ARG A 15 9.63 20.72 23.48
C ARG A 15 8.56 21.33 24.37
N ILE A 16 7.51 21.91 23.79
CA ILE A 16 6.37 22.46 24.54
C ILE A 16 5.68 21.34 25.31
N LEU A 17 5.40 20.20 24.66
CA LEU A 17 4.79 19.02 25.29
C LEU A 17 5.66 18.46 26.43
N LEU A 18 6.98 18.33 26.20
CA LEU A 18 7.92 17.82 27.19
C LEU A 18 8.03 18.74 28.42
N SER A 19 7.99 20.06 28.22
CA SER A 19 8.00 21.04 29.32
C SER A 19 6.79 20.93 30.24
N SER A 20 5.62 20.64 29.66
CA SER A 20 4.39 20.40 30.41
C SER A 20 4.52 19.13 31.25
N LEU A 21 5.04 18.05 30.66
CA LEU A 21 5.23 16.78 31.37
C LEU A 21 6.20 16.90 32.55
N LEU A 22 7.30 17.64 32.39
CA LEU A 22 8.32 17.85 33.43
C LEU A 22 7.83 18.68 34.63
N ILE A 23 6.98 19.70 34.38
CA ILE A 23 6.44 20.56 35.45
C ILE A 23 5.33 19.82 36.22
N ILE A 24 4.55 19.01 35.52
CA ILE A 24 3.47 18.21 36.12
C ILE A 24 4.03 17.08 37.01
N SER A 25 5.25 16.59 36.74
CA SER A 25 5.93 15.53 37.52
C SER A 25 6.71 16.02 38.75
N SER A 26 6.75 17.33 38.99
CA SER A 26 7.42 17.96 40.14
C SER A 26 6.61 17.83 41.43
N ASN A 27 7.26 17.76 42.60
CA ASN A 27 6.62 17.75 43.93
C ASN A 27 5.56 18.87 44.10
N ASP A 28 4.55 18.59 44.93
CA ASP A 28 3.32 19.39 45.15
C ASP A 28 3.52 20.86 45.56
N GLU A 29 4.71 21.27 45.99
CA GLU A 29 5.01 22.64 46.44
C GLU A 29 5.61 23.55 45.35
N ASN A 30 5.70 23.11 44.09
CA ASN A 30 6.36 23.90 43.05
C ASN A 30 5.43 24.97 42.45
N PRO A 31 5.71 26.28 42.62
CA PRO A 31 4.83 27.39 42.20
C PRO A 31 4.65 27.51 40.68
N LEU A 32 5.41 26.75 39.88
CA LEU A 32 5.34 26.74 38.42
C LEU A 32 4.13 25.96 37.87
N ARG A 33 3.39 25.24 38.72
CA ARG A 33 2.25 24.41 38.32
C ARG A 33 0.98 25.20 38.03
N ASP A 34 0.82 26.37 38.65
CA ASP A 34 -0.36 27.24 38.50
C ASP A 34 -0.31 28.13 37.25
N LEU A 35 0.70 27.95 36.40
CA LEU A 35 0.82 28.67 35.14
C LEU A 35 -0.25 28.20 34.14
N LYS A 36 -0.99 29.16 33.56
CA LYS A 36 -2.11 28.91 32.64
C LYS A 36 -1.70 28.23 31.32
N HIS A 37 -0.42 28.31 30.94
CA HIS A 37 0.14 27.71 29.74
C HIS A 37 1.47 26.98 30.05
N PRO A 38 1.94 26.08 29.16
CA PRO A 38 3.26 25.45 29.31
C PRO A 38 4.39 26.48 29.51
N LEU A 39 5.27 26.27 30.49
CA LEU A 39 6.35 27.21 30.84
C LEU A 39 7.24 27.57 29.63
N PHE A 40 7.48 26.62 28.73
CA PHE A 40 8.30 26.87 27.53
C PHE A 40 7.66 27.87 26.58
N ILE A 41 6.34 28.03 26.59
CA ILE A 41 5.64 29.08 25.85
C ILE A 41 5.94 30.45 26.46
N TYR A 42 5.97 30.57 27.79
CA TYR A 42 6.39 31.80 28.46
C TYR A 42 7.86 32.13 28.18
N ILE A 43 8.75 31.12 28.18
CA ILE A 43 10.16 31.29 27.83
C ILE A 43 10.32 31.72 26.36
N ALA A 44 9.60 31.09 25.43
CA ALA A 44 9.59 31.47 24.02
C ALA A 44 9.07 32.91 23.84
N PHE A 45 8.03 33.30 24.57
CA PHE A 45 7.48 34.65 24.55
C PHE A 45 8.47 35.69 25.07
N ILE A 46 9.11 35.42 26.22
CA ILE A 46 10.13 36.30 26.82
C ILE A 46 11.33 36.44 25.88
N LEU A 47 11.82 35.34 25.28
CA LEU A 47 12.92 35.37 24.32
C LEU A 47 12.57 36.16 23.05
N THR A 48 11.32 36.07 22.60
CA THR A 48 10.84 36.82 21.43
C THR A 48 10.79 38.32 21.74
N ILE A 49 10.22 38.71 22.88
CA ILE A 49 10.19 40.11 23.34
C ILE A 49 11.62 40.64 23.52
N PHE A 50 12.49 39.88 24.18
CA PHE A 50 13.88 40.27 24.39
C PHE A 50 14.65 40.42 23.08
N GLY A 51 14.41 39.51 22.11
CA GLY A 51 14.92 39.62 20.75
C GLY A 51 14.48 40.91 20.05
N MET A 52 13.21 41.32 20.21
CA MET A 52 12.70 42.58 19.65
C MET A 52 13.33 43.81 20.31
N ILE A 53 13.55 43.76 21.63
CA ILE A 53 14.23 44.84 22.37
C ILE A 53 15.67 44.99 21.88
N ILE A 54 16.42 43.89 21.70
CA ILE A 54 17.80 43.92 21.19
C ILE A 54 17.87 44.50 19.78
N VAL A 55 16.94 44.13 18.89
CA VAL A 55 16.90 44.70 17.53
C VAL A 55 16.63 46.21 17.61
N SER A 56 15.68 46.62 18.45
CA SER A 56 15.31 48.03 18.61
C SER A 56 16.44 48.87 19.21
N THR A 57 17.14 48.35 20.23
CA THR A 57 18.31 49.04 20.81
C THR A 57 19.49 49.07 19.84
N SER A 58 19.68 48.04 19.01
CA SER A 58 20.71 48.04 17.96
C SER A 58 20.47 49.10 16.89
N PHE A 59 19.21 49.31 16.50
CA PHE A 59 18.81 50.40 15.61
C PHE A 59 19.06 51.78 16.24
N LEU A 60 18.76 51.92 17.54
CA LEU A 60 19.02 53.15 18.29
C LEU A 60 20.53 53.43 18.44
N GLY A 61 21.35 52.38 18.55
CA GLY A 61 22.81 52.46 18.54
C GLY A 61 23.40 52.91 17.21
N TYR A 62 22.87 52.37 16.10
CA TYR A 62 23.24 52.83 14.76
C TYR A 62 22.89 54.32 14.56
N TRP A 63 21.71 54.73 15.04
CA TRP A 63 21.26 56.11 14.99
C TRP A 63 22.13 57.05 15.86
N THR A 64 22.53 56.64 17.06
CA THR A 64 23.41 57.43 17.92
C THR A 64 24.86 57.48 17.43
N SER A 65 25.34 56.44 16.74
CA SER A 65 26.64 56.43 16.05
C SER A 65 26.71 57.44 14.90
N MET A 66 25.59 57.73 14.22
CA MET A 66 25.51 58.77 13.19
C MET A 66 25.62 60.19 13.78
N ILE A 67 25.28 60.37 15.06
CA ILE A 67 25.27 61.68 15.75
C ILE A 67 26.63 62.01 16.40
N ASN A 68 27.61 61.10 16.31
CA ASN A 68 29.02 61.29 16.67
C ASN A 68 29.27 61.79 18.12
N ASN A 69 28.40 61.38 19.05
CA ASN A 69 28.45 61.80 20.45
C ASN A 69 29.06 60.69 21.32
N TYR A 70 30.37 60.75 21.54
CA TYR A 70 31.16 59.67 22.16
C TYR A 70 30.69 59.26 23.56
N CYS A 71 30.13 60.17 24.35
CA CYS A 71 29.64 59.88 25.70
C CYS A 71 28.41 58.96 25.70
N LEU A 72 27.50 59.15 24.73
CA LEU A 72 26.34 58.29 24.51
C LEU A 72 26.75 56.91 23.99
N LEU A 73 27.82 56.86 23.18
CA LEU A 73 28.35 55.60 22.67
C LEU A 73 28.96 54.73 23.80
N SER A 74 29.61 55.34 24.79
CA SER A 74 30.12 54.64 25.97
C SER A 74 28.99 54.08 26.85
N ILE A 75 27.93 54.86 27.08
CA ILE A 75 26.75 54.42 27.85
C ILE A 75 26.02 53.28 27.10
N TYR A 76 25.88 53.40 25.77
CA TYR A 76 25.35 52.36 24.91
C TYR A 76 26.17 51.07 24.99
N PHE A 77 27.49 51.18 25.04
CA PHE A 77 28.38 50.02 25.18
C PHE A 77 28.23 49.31 26.53
N ILE A 78 28.11 50.07 27.62
CA ILE A 78 27.85 49.52 28.97
C ILE A 78 26.48 48.84 29.02
N LEU A 79 25.46 49.43 28.38
CA LEU A 79 24.13 48.84 28.27
C LEU A 79 24.14 47.54 27.46
N ILE A 80 24.87 47.49 26.34
CA ILE A 80 25.05 46.25 25.57
C ILE A 80 25.77 45.20 26.40
N LEU A 81 26.85 45.56 27.08
CA LEU A 81 27.61 44.63 27.90
C LEU A 81 26.74 44.09 29.05
N ALA A 82 25.94 44.95 29.70
CA ALA A 82 24.99 44.53 30.73
C ALA A 82 23.90 43.61 30.18
N LEU A 83 23.36 43.89 28.98
CA LEU A 83 22.39 43.03 28.32
C LEU A 83 23.00 41.69 27.89
N LEU A 84 24.27 41.66 27.48
CA LEU A 84 24.99 40.43 27.13
C LEU A 84 25.31 39.59 28.36
N ILE A 85 25.72 40.22 29.47
CA ILE A 85 25.91 39.53 30.76
C ILE A 85 24.57 38.98 31.25
N LEU A 86 23.49 39.77 31.19
CA LEU A 86 22.15 39.32 31.57
C LEU A 86 21.69 38.15 30.68
N LYS A 87 21.92 38.23 29.36
CA LYS A 87 21.65 37.14 28.41
C LYS A 87 22.46 35.90 28.75
N PHE A 88 23.75 36.04 29.07
CA PHE A 88 24.60 34.93 29.51
C PHE A 88 24.08 34.33 30.82
N SER A 89 23.76 35.15 31.83
CA SER A 89 23.21 34.68 33.10
C SER A 89 21.85 33.99 32.94
N VAL A 90 20.95 34.51 32.10
CA VAL A 90 19.65 33.89 31.80
C VAL A 90 19.84 32.59 31.03
N CYS A 91 20.73 32.54 30.04
CA CYS A 91 21.10 31.31 29.36
C CYS A 91 21.67 30.30 30.35
N VAL A 92 22.59 30.71 31.24
CA VAL A 92 23.19 29.87 32.28
C VAL A 92 22.12 29.34 33.24
N VAL A 93 21.17 30.17 33.67
CA VAL A 93 20.05 29.77 34.57
C VAL A 93 19.07 28.83 33.89
N ILE A 94 18.65 29.13 32.66
CA ILE A 94 17.83 28.23 31.83
C ILE A 94 18.58 26.92 31.61
N THR A 95 19.91 26.99 31.54
CA THR A 95 20.71 25.81 31.33
C THR A 95 20.83 24.94 32.61
N ILE A 96 21.27 25.48 33.75
CA ILE A 96 21.49 24.69 34.98
C ILE A 96 20.14 24.27 35.63
N TRP A 97 19.02 24.77 35.11
CA TRP A 97 17.62 24.58 35.52
C TRP A 97 17.20 23.17 36.02
N PRO A 98 17.52 22.03 35.36
CA PRO A 98 17.03 20.72 35.79
C PRO A 98 17.68 20.24 37.09
N GLN A 99 18.93 20.63 37.34
CA GLN A 99 19.72 20.17 38.47
C GLN A 99 19.51 21.04 39.72
N CYS A 100 19.26 22.35 39.54
CA CYS A 100 19.02 23.28 40.65
C CYS A 100 17.64 23.16 41.32
N LEU A 101 16.62 22.64 40.62
CA LEU A 101 15.24 22.54 41.13
C LEU A 101 14.88 21.16 41.69
N GLY A 102 15.82 20.20 41.72
CA GLY A 102 15.59 18.87 42.31
C GLY A 102 14.51 18.04 41.59
N LEU A 103 14.19 18.37 40.33
CA LEU A 103 13.15 17.71 39.55
C LEU A 103 13.57 16.27 39.23
N LYS A 104 13.08 15.32 40.02
CA LYS A 104 13.03 13.90 39.66
C LYS A 104 11.65 13.60 39.09
N LEU A 105 11.60 12.92 37.95
CA LEU A 105 10.34 12.42 37.36
C LEU A 105 9.67 11.43 38.33
N ASN A 106 8.71 11.90 39.14
CA ASN A 106 7.91 11.04 40.00
C ASN A 106 6.59 10.69 39.31
N THR A 107 6.56 9.50 38.71
CA THR A 107 5.49 9.00 37.84
C THR A 107 4.14 8.82 38.56
N THR A 108 4.15 8.65 39.89
CA THR A 108 2.93 8.38 40.68
C THR A 108 2.11 9.65 40.97
N GLU A 109 2.79 10.78 41.13
CA GLU A 109 2.20 12.12 41.34
C GLU A 109 1.56 12.66 40.05
N MET A 110 2.18 12.39 38.91
CA MET A 110 1.73 12.80 37.57
C MET A 110 0.32 12.32 37.23
N VAL A 111 -0.01 11.07 37.61
CA VAL A 111 -1.29 10.41 37.30
C VAL A 111 -2.43 10.92 38.18
N LYS A 112 -2.18 11.14 39.48
CA LYS A 112 -3.15 11.74 40.41
C LYS A 112 -3.48 13.19 40.00
N LEU A 113 -2.48 13.89 39.46
CA LEU A 113 -2.52 15.28 39.01
C LEU A 113 -3.60 15.55 37.96
N LEU A 114 -3.47 14.82 36.86
CA LEU A 114 -4.25 14.95 35.62
C LEU A 114 -5.73 14.59 35.81
N GLN A 115 -6.04 13.74 36.79
CA GLN A 115 -7.42 13.42 37.19
C GLN A 115 -8.16 14.61 37.81
N LYS A 116 -7.45 15.57 38.41
CA LYS A 116 -8.05 16.69 39.16
C LYS A 116 -8.35 17.93 38.30
N THR A 117 -7.58 18.18 37.24
CA THR A 117 -7.56 19.48 36.54
C THR A 117 -8.52 19.58 35.35
N TYR A 118 -8.87 18.48 34.67
CA TYR A 118 -9.54 18.56 33.35
C TYR A 118 -10.95 17.95 33.24
N GLY A 119 -11.54 17.41 34.31
CA GLY A 119 -12.98 17.11 34.36
C GLY A 119 -13.55 16.17 33.28
N VAL A 120 -12.71 15.48 32.53
CA VAL A 120 -13.02 14.49 31.47
C VAL A 120 -12.12 13.26 31.71
N PRO A 121 -12.55 12.01 31.48
CA PRO A 121 -11.82 10.82 31.95
C PRO A 121 -10.40 10.72 31.37
N GLY A 122 -9.38 10.85 32.24
CA GLY A 122 -7.98 11.10 31.89
C GLY A 122 -7.12 9.90 31.45
N TYR A 123 -7.66 8.91 30.73
CA TYR A 123 -6.86 7.75 30.30
C TYR A 123 -6.30 7.90 28.88
N GLU A 124 -7.03 8.53 27.97
CA GLU A 124 -6.62 8.64 26.56
C GLU A 124 -5.49 9.66 26.35
N GLN A 125 -5.49 10.77 27.10
CA GLN A 125 -4.52 11.85 26.89
C GLN A 125 -3.09 11.49 27.33
N VAL A 126 -2.95 10.66 28.36
CA VAL A 126 -1.65 10.23 28.85
C VAL A 126 -1.06 9.13 27.98
N THR A 127 -1.90 8.18 27.53
CA THR A 127 -1.49 7.14 26.58
C THR A 127 -1.01 7.76 25.26
N VAL A 128 -1.76 8.71 24.71
CA VAL A 128 -1.37 9.42 23.47
C VAL A 128 -0.05 10.19 23.63
N SER A 129 0.22 10.75 24.81
CA SER A 129 1.48 11.46 25.08
C SER A 129 2.69 10.51 25.16
N TRP A 130 2.49 9.31 25.72
CA TRP A 130 3.53 8.27 25.77
C TRP A 130 3.79 7.62 24.41
N ASP A 131 2.74 7.37 23.64
CA ASP A 131 2.82 6.87 22.27
C ASP A 131 3.56 7.88 21.36
N TYR A 132 3.32 9.18 21.59
CA TYR A 132 4.07 10.26 20.95
C TYR A 132 5.56 10.21 21.28
N ALA A 133 5.90 10.00 22.56
CA ALA A 133 7.29 9.93 23.01
C ALA A 133 8.01 8.70 22.46
N GLN A 134 7.40 7.51 22.54
CA GLN A 134 7.96 6.26 22.03
C GLN A 134 8.30 6.32 20.54
N THR A 135 7.38 6.89 19.75
CA THR A 135 7.56 7.06 18.30
C THR A 135 8.67 8.06 17.94
N ASN A 136 8.84 9.12 18.75
CA ASN A 136 9.80 10.18 18.44
C ASN A 136 11.21 9.90 18.98
N PHE A 137 11.33 9.20 20.11
CA PHE A 137 12.60 8.96 20.81
C PHE A 137 13.12 7.52 20.65
N ASP A 138 12.49 6.67 19.84
CA ASP A 138 12.98 5.32 19.53
C ASP A 138 13.26 4.50 20.80
N CYS A 139 12.31 4.53 21.72
CA CYS A 139 12.45 4.00 23.07
C CYS A 139 11.23 3.15 23.46
N CYS A 140 11.40 2.24 24.41
CA CYS A 140 10.30 1.45 24.98
C CYS A 140 10.64 1.00 26.40
N GLY A 141 9.66 1.07 27.31
CA GLY A 141 9.83 0.65 28.71
C GLY A 141 9.75 -0.86 28.90
N VAL A 142 10.81 -1.60 28.56
CA VAL A 142 10.95 -3.02 28.93
C VAL A 142 12.41 -3.28 29.27
N ASN A 143 12.74 -3.39 30.56
CA ASN A 143 14.02 -3.93 30.96
C ASN A 143 13.78 -5.16 31.85
N ASP A 144 13.78 -6.29 31.16
CA ASP A 144 13.83 -7.65 31.67
C ASP A 144 12.51 -8.38 32.01
N SER A 145 12.59 -9.69 31.83
CA SER A 145 11.50 -10.67 31.72
C SER A 145 10.57 -10.78 32.94
N LEU A 146 10.85 -10.09 34.04
CA LEU A 146 10.03 -10.04 35.25
C LEU A 146 10.12 -8.66 35.93
N ASN A 147 9.78 -7.58 35.23
CA ASN A 147 9.08 -6.42 35.82
C ASN A 147 8.64 -5.42 34.73
N TYR A 148 7.36 -5.54 34.39
CA TYR A 148 6.50 -4.46 33.92
C TYR A 148 6.81 -3.13 34.63
N ASP A 149 6.90 -2.01 33.91
CA ASP A 149 6.60 -0.71 34.53
C ASP A 149 5.43 0.01 33.85
N PHE A 150 4.49 0.39 34.71
CA PHE A 150 3.06 0.60 34.52
C PHE A 150 2.72 2.09 34.48
N SER A 151 2.83 2.76 33.34
CA SER A 151 2.19 4.08 33.16
C SER A 151 1.00 4.04 32.19
N LEU A 152 0.07 3.09 32.41
CA LEU A 152 -1.41 3.21 32.20
C LEU A 152 -2.13 2.19 31.29
N TRP A 153 -1.95 0.87 31.50
CA TRP A 153 -2.88 -0.14 30.95
C TRP A 153 -3.69 -0.92 32.00
N ARG A 154 -3.62 -0.51 33.28
CA ARG A 154 -4.54 -0.98 34.33
C ARG A 154 -5.87 -0.21 34.29
N LEU A 155 -6.65 -0.48 33.25
CA LEU A 155 -8.11 -0.32 33.21
C LEU A 155 -8.74 -1.46 32.40
N GLN A 156 -8.51 -2.68 32.86
CA GLN A 156 -9.11 -3.88 32.29
C GLN A 156 -10.64 -3.89 32.45
N LYS A 157 -11.33 -4.57 31.52
CA LYS A 157 -12.08 -5.82 31.80
C LYS A 157 -12.81 -6.31 30.55
N PHE A 158 -12.30 -7.37 29.90
CA PHE A 158 -13.04 -8.51 29.32
C PHE A 158 -12.02 -9.51 28.72
N GLY A 159 -11.77 -10.64 29.41
CA GLY A 159 -11.23 -11.89 28.82
C GLY A 159 -9.74 -11.92 28.39
N LYS A 160 -8.86 -12.46 29.25
CA LYS A 160 -7.41 -12.65 29.01
C LYS A 160 -7.08 -13.58 27.82
N LYS A 161 -6.14 -13.17 26.97
CA LYS A 161 -4.72 -13.63 26.90
C LYS A 161 -4.08 -13.14 25.58
N GLU A 162 -3.20 -12.15 25.64
CA GLU A 162 -1.81 -12.18 25.14
C GLU A 162 -1.21 -10.76 25.18
N LEU A 163 0.07 -10.70 25.50
CA LEU A 163 0.82 -9.49 25.87
C LEU A 163 0.98 -8.56 24.66
N THR A 164 0.21 -7.48 24.58
CA THR A 164 0.41 -6.45 23.55
C THR A 164 1.36 -5.38 24.05
N VAL A 165 2.61 -5.44 23.60
CA VAL A 165 3.52 -4.30 23.68
C VAL A 165 2.96 -3.21 22.76
N PRO A 166 2.94 -1.92 23.14
CA PRO A 166 2.41 -0.87 22.27
C PRO A 166 3.12 -0.88 20.91
N MET A 167 2.38 -0.72 19.82
CA MET A 167 2.97 -0.75 18.48
C MET A 167 3.97 0.41 18.27
N THR A 168 3.79 1.50 19.00
CA THR A 168 4.70 2.65 19.14
C THR A 168 6.07 2.32 19.74
N CYS A 169 6.21 1.18 20.45
CA CYS A 169 7.51 0.65 20.89
C CYS A 169 8.29 -0.08 19.78
N CYS A 170 7.62 -0.40 18.68
CA CYS A 170 8.26 -1.03 17.54
C CYS A 170 8.99 0.00 16.70
N LYS A 171 10.03 -0.44 15.99
CA LYS A 171 10.62 0.40 14.95
C LYS A 171 9.57 0.61 13.87
N LEU A 172 9.21 1.86 13.59
CA LEU A 172 8.13 2.21 12.66
C LEU A 172 8.65 2.56 11.26
N ILE A 173 7.92 2.14 10.24
CA ILE A 173 8.10 2.54 8.84
C ILE A 173 7.61 3.97 8.66
N ASN A 174 6.44 4.30 9.23
CA ASN A 174 5.82 5.61 9.10
C ASN A 174 6.28 6.60 10.16
N LYS A 175 7.43 6.36 10.81
CA LYS A 175 7.93 7.15 11.95
C LYS A 175 7.84 8.66 11.74
N PHE A 176 8.20 9.13 10.54
CA PHE A 176 8.30 10.55 10.23
C PHE A 176 6.98 11.23 9.86
N GLU A 177 5.88 10.48 9.79
CA GLU A 177 4.54 11.04 9.58
C GLU A 177 4.06 11.77 10.83
N LYS A 178 3.35 12.89 10.64
CA LYS A 178 2.97 13.81 11.72
C LYS A 178 2.10 13.17 12.81
N LEU A 179 1.39 12.09 12.49
CA LEU A 179 0.46 11.38 13.38
C LEU A 179 0.85 9.90 13.59
N SER A 180 2.11 9.54 13.32
CA SER A 180 2.62 8.16 13.45
C SER A 180 2.47 7.54 14.83
N TYR A 181 2.25 8.36 15.86
CA TYR A 181 1.96 7.93 17.22
C TYR A 181 0.48 7.56 17.46
N LEU A 182 -0.44 8.08 16.64
CA LEU A 182 -1.85 7.70 16.67
C LEU A 182 -2.13 6.51 15.74
N ASP A 183 -1.31 6.33 14.71
CA ASP A 183 -1.38 5.20 13.77
C ASP A 183 0.02 4.62 13.50
N PRO A 184 0.62 3.89 14.46
CA PRO A 184 1.98 3.36 14.31
C PRO A 184 2.04 2.17 13.33
N MET A 185 2.88 2.28 12.29
CA MET A 185 3.16 1.21 11.33
C MET A 185 4.53 0.59 11.59
N PRO A 186 4.63 -0.57 12.25
CA PRO A 186 5.89 -1.22 12.55
C PRO A 186 6.54 -1.81 11.29
N ILE A 187 7.87 -1.77 11.24
CA ILE A 187 8.68 -2.46 10.23
C ILE A 187 8.33 -3.95 10.18
N ASN A 188 8.14 -4.55 11.36
CA ASN A 188 7.64 -5.90 11.45
C ASN A 188 6.86 -6.05 12.76
N GLN A 189 5.54 -5.97 12.63
CA GLN A 189 4.63 -6.11 13.76
C GLN A 189 4.79 -7.46 14.46
N THR A 190 4.91 -8.55 13.69
CA THR A 190 4.98 -9.91 14.22
C THR A 190 6.26 -10.13 15.03
N SER A 191 7.42 -9.78 14.46
CA SER A 191 8.69 -9.87 15.17
C SER A 191 8.76 -8.90 16.34
N CYS A 192 8.15 -7.73 16.23
CA CYS A 192 8.11 -6.78 17.33
C CYS A 192 7.18 -7.24 18.46
N GLN A 193 6.10 -7.97 18.19
CA GLN A 193 5.22 -8.55 19.21
C GLN A 193 5.73 -9.90 19.73
N SER A 194 6.79 -10.45 19.15
CA SER A 194 7.40 -11.70 19.58
C SER A 194 7.86 -11.63 21.05
N LEU A 195 7.77 -12.77 21.73
CA LEU A 195 8.29 -12.97 23.09
C LEU A 195 9.71 -13.53 23.07
N GLU A 196 10.21 -13.94 21.90
CA GLU A 196 11.56 -14.47 21.74
C GLU A 196 12.58 -13.32 21.65
N PRO A 197 13.57 -13.24 22.55
CA PRO A 197 14.55 -12.15 22.57
C PRO A 197 15.28 -11.94 21.24
N GLN A 198 15.54 -13.01 20.49
CA GLN A 198 16.25 -12.93 19.22
C GLN A 198 15.44 -12.24 18.11
N GLU A 199 14.11 -12.22 18.21
CA GLU A 199 13.21 -11.61 17.23
C GLU A 199 12.84 -10.17 17.61
N PHE A 200 12.48 -9.94 18.88
CA PHE A 200 12.02 -8.60 19.29
C PHE A 200 13.18 -7.62 19.47
N THR A 201 14.39 -8.06 19.84
CA THR A 201 15.54 -7.13 19.98
C THR A 201 15.92 -6.42 18.68
N LYS A 202 15.61 -7.01 17.52
CA LYS A 202 15.88 -6.42 16.20
C LYS A 202 14.83 -5.41 15.77
N THR A 203 13.60 -5.57 16.23
CA THR A 203 12.40 -4.90 15.69
C THR A 203 11.68 -4.03 16.71
N ARG A 204 12.08 -4.10 17.98
CA ARG A 204 11.57 -3.31 19.09
C ARG A 204 12.69 -2.44 19.66
N HIS A 205 12.32 -1.27 20.16
CA HIS A 205 13.20 -0.48 21.01
C HIS A 205 13.26 -1.12 22.39
N LEU A 206 14.45 -1.20 22.99
CA LEU A 206 14.66 -1.89 24.28
C LEU A 206 15.04 -0.94 25.40
N LYS A 207 15.47 0.27 25.05
CA LYS A 207 15.89 1.26 26.02
C LYS A 207 14.68 2.00 26.59
N GLY A 208 14.69 2.23 27.90
CA GLY A 208 13.64 2.96 28.59
C GLY A 208 13.45 4.36 28.00
N CYS A 209 12.19 4.75 27.77
CA CYS A 209 11.90 6.09 27.25
C CYS A 209 12.30 7.21 28.19
N LEU A 210 12.29 6.97 29.50
CA LEU A 210 12.71 7.96 30.47
C LEU A 210 14.20 8.28 30.33
N ASP A 211 15.05 7.26 30.13
CA ASP A 211 16.50 7.44 30.00
C ASP A 211 16.86 8.13 28.68
N GLU A 212 16.19 7.78 27.57
CA GLU A 212 16.41 8.42 26.27
C GLU A 212 15.88 9.86 26.23
N ILE A 213 14.78 10.14 26.91
CA ILE A 213 14.27 11.51 27.06
C ILE A 213 15.24 12.34 27.93
N GLU A 214 15.79 11.78 29.01
CA GLU A 214 16.80 12.46 29.83
C GLU A 214 18.12 12.68 29.05
N TYR A 215 18.58 11.68 28.29
CA TYR A 215 19.78 11.77 27.45
C TYR A 215 19.61 12.79 26.32
N TRP A 216 18.52 12.72 25.56
CA TRP A 216 18.18 13.68 24.51
C TRP A 216 18.11 15.10 25.06
N TYR A 217 17.50 15.25 26.25
CA TYR A 217 17.46 16.52 26.95
C TYR A 217 18.87 17.02 27.28
N ARG A 218 19.75 16.18 27.86
CA ARG A 218 21.17 16.52 28.16
C ARG A 218 22.03 16.81 26.93
N GLU A 219 21.80 16.17 25.80
CA GLU A 219 22.54 16.45 24.56
C GLU A 219 22.11 17.78 23.94
N HIS A 220 20.81 18.00 23.78
CA HIS A 220 20.30 19.26 23.23
C HIS A 220 20.62 20.43 24.15
N TYR A 221 20.71 20.15 25.45
CA TYR A 221 21.22 21.04 26.47
C TYR A 221 22.68 21.45 26.23
N ILE A 222 23.59 20.49 25.99
CA ILE A 222 25.00 20.75 25.68
C ILE A 222 25.14 21.50 24.35
N ILE A 223 24.35 21.16 23.33
CA ILE A 223 24.36 21.83 22.03
C ILE A 223 23.89 23.29 22.15
N LEU A 224 22.82 23.55 22.92
CA LEU A 224 22.35 24.91 23.19
C LEU A 224 23.39 25.72 23.98
N LEU A 225 24.10 25.08 24.92
CA LEU A 225 25.17 25.71 25.69
C LEU A 225 26.39 26.04 24.82
N PHE A 226 26.81 25.14 23.92
CA PHE A 226 27.90 25.38 22.95
C PHE A 226 27.51 26.43 21.91
N ALA A 227 26.30 26.38 21.37
CA ALA A 227 25.80 27.37 20.42
C ALA A 227 25.70 28.76 21.09
N GLY A 228 25.26 28.81 22.35
CA GLY A 228 25.28 30.02 23.17
C GLY A 228 26.69 30.56 23.41
N LEU A 229 27.67 29.69 23.70
CA LEU A 229 29.07 30.04 23.87
C LEU A 229 29.71 30.57 22.58
N ILE A 230 29.46 29.91 21.44
CA ILE A 230 29.95 30.35 20.12
C ILE A 230 29.34 31.71 19.76
N LEU A 231 28.03 31.89 19.99
CA LEU A 231 27.38 33.17 19.73
C LEU A 231 27.98 34.28 20.61
N ALA A 232 28.24 33.99 21.90
CA ALA A 232 28.90 34.93 22.80
C ALA A 232 30.34 35.26 22.37
N LEU A 233 31.10 34.29 21.87
CA LEU A 233 32.43 34.50 21.33
C LEU A 233 32.41 35.34 20.04
N VAL A 234 31.50 35.06 19.12
CA VAL A 234 31.34 35.86 17.89
C VAL A 234 30.94 37.29 18.23
N GLU A 235 29.96 37.48 19.13
CA GLU A 235 29.56 38.79 19.62
C GLU A 235 30.74 39.51 20.31
N PHE A 236 31.55 38.81 21.11
CA PHE A 236 32.76 39.34 21.73
C PHE A 236 33.83 39.75 20.70
N PHE A 237 34.10 38.92 19.69
CA PHE A 237 35.08 39.24 18.64
C PHE A 237 34.64 40.38 17.74
N VAL A 238 33.34 40.49 17.43
CA VAL A 238 32.80 41.63 16.68
C VAL A 238 32.95 42.92 17.50
N LEU A 239 32.62 42.89 18.79
CA LEU A 239 32.82 44.04 19.68
C LEU A 239 34.29 44.39 19.84
N LEU A 240 35.17 43.39 20.00
CA LEU A 240 36.62 43.58 20.07
C LEU A 240 37.17 44.18 18.77
N PHE A 241 36.69 43.73 17.60
CA PHE A 241 37.07 44.27 16.31
C PHE A 241 36.62 45.72 16.14
N VAL A 242 35.39 46.06 16.56
CA VAL A 242 34.92 47.45 16.56
C VAL A 242 35.77 48.31 17.50
N VAL A 243 36.10 47.84 18.70
CA VAL A 243 36.98 48.54 19.65
C VAL A 243 38.40 48.71 19.08
N LEU A 244 38.98 47.66 18.50
CA LEU A 244 40.30 47.68 17.85
C LEU A 244 40.32 48.64 16.66
N THR A 245 39.26 48.69 15.86
CA THR A 245 39.16 49.61 14.73
C THR A 245 39.01 51.06 15.20
N CYS A 246 38.18 51.31 16.23
CA CYS A 246 38.03 52.64 16.82
C CYS A 246 39.32 53.10 17.54
N THR A 247 40.09 52.20 18.16
CA THR A 247 41.38 52.51 18.78
C THR A 247 42.53 52.63 17.77
N GLN A 248 42.52 51.87 16.67
CA GLN A 248 43.47 52.01 15.57
C GLN A 248 43.28 53.32 14.80
N MET A 249 42.06 53.88 14.73
CA MET A 249 41.87 55.23 14.20
C MET A 249 42.66 56.27 15.02
N LYS A 250 42.78 56.06 16.33
CA LYS A 250 43.62 56.90 17.21
C LYS A 250 45.10 56.76 16.84
N GLN A 251 45.57 55.56 16.50
CA GLN A 251 46.95 55.33 16.10
C GLN A 251 47.26 55.91 14.71
N LYS A 252 46.35 55.77 13.73
CA LYS A 252 46.46 56.37 12.38
C LYS A 252 46.36 57.90 12.40
N GLN A 253 45.57 58.50 13.29
CA GLN A 253 45.59 59.96 13.50
C GLN A 253 46.90 60.44 14.13
N ILE A 254 47.51 59.65 15.01
CA ILE A 254 48.85 59.95 15.56
C ILE A 254 49.95 59.78 14.49
N THR A 255 49.83 58.82 13.56
CA THR A 255 50.84 58.63 12.49
C THR A 255 50.71 59.64 11.34
N LYS A 256 49.51 60.16 11.07
CA LYS A 256 49.29 61.16 9.99
C LYS A 256 49.91 62.54 10.26
N HIS A 257 50.48 62.76 11.45
CA HIS A 257 51.21 63.98 11.78
C HIS A 257 52.71 63.92 11.45
N ILE A 258 53.22 62.83 10.85
CA ILE A 258 54.64 62.69 10.49
C ILE A 258 54.78 62.38 8.99
N SER A 259 54.97 63.46 8.21
CA SER A 259 55.75 63.59 6.96
C SER A 259 55.22 63.02 5.62
N PRO A 260 55.21 63.84 4.53
CA PRO A 260 55.19 63.39 3.13
C PRO A 260 56.61 63.37 2.53
N ILE A 261 56.83 62.69 1.39
CA ILE A 261 57.69 63.10 0.25
C ILE A 261 57.82 61.97 -0.80
N ASN A 262 57.64 62.38 -2.06
CA ASN A 262 58.06 61.80 -3.36
C ASN A 262 57.19 60.80 -4.15
N GLN A 263 56.70 61.35 -5.27
CA GLN A 263 56.38 60.77 -6.58
C GLN A 263 57.54 59.96 -7.18
N PHE A 264 57.25 58.98 -8.07
CA PHE A 264 57.62 58.97 -9.50
C PHE A 264 57.45 57.56 -10.14
N ASN A 265 56.79 57.55 -11.31
CA ASN A 265 57.08 56.85 -12.57
C ASN A 265 57.01 55.33 -12.82
N ASP A 266 56.27 55.07 -13.91
CA ASP A 266 56.66 54.41 -15.18
C ASP A 266 56.17 53.00 -15.55
N GLU A 267 55.67 52.99 -16.79
CA GLU A 267 55.17 51.92 -17.66
C GLU A 267 56.29 50.97 -18.13
N HIS A 268 55.97 49.69 -18.40
CA HIS A 268 55.97 49.07 -19.75
C HIS A 268 56.04 47.51 -19.75
N LEU A 269 55.33 46.95 -20.75
CA LEU A 269 55.69 45.79 -21.61
C LEU A 269 55.46 44.31 -21.20
N SER A 270 54.54 43.69 -21.96
CA SER A 270 54.71 42.48 -22.80
C SER A 270 53.88 41.21 -22.49
N THR A 271 52.93 40.96 -23.40
CA THR A 271 52.49 39.69 -24.05
C THR A 271 52.87 38.33 -23.46
N ARG A 272 51.87 37.45 -23.22
CA ARG A 272 51.54 36.27 -24.06
C ARG A 272 50.27 35.53 -23.57
N SER A 273 49.52 35.04 -24.56
CA SER A 273 48.43 34.04 -24.58
C SER A 273 48.15 33.19 -23.33
N ASP A 274 46.89 33.15 -22.90
CA ASP A 274 46.06 31.94 -23.12
C ASP A 274 44.57 32.27 -23.09
N SER A 275 43.90 31.74 -24.10
CA SER A 275 42.46 31.74 -24.33
C SER A 275 41.79 30.67 -23.48
N PHE A 276 40.78 31.01 -22.67
CA PHE A 276 39.59 30.18 -22.52
C PHE A 276 38.40 31.03 -22.05
N LEU A 277 37.30 30.85 -22.76
CA LEU A 277 36.07 31.61 -22.74
C LEU A 277 35.29 31.44 -21.43
N ARG A 278 34.72 32.56 -20.97
CA ARG A 278 33.56 32.59 -20.08
C ARG A 278 32.33 32.08 -20.83
N ASN A 279 31.54 31.24 -20.18
CA ASN A 279 30.08 31.29 -20.28
C ASN A 279 29.46 30.68 -19.01
N PRO A 280 28.49 31.34 -18.35
CA PRO A 280 27.68 30.75 -17.31
C PRO A 280 26.54 29.95 -17.95
N VAL A 281 26.40 28.68 -17.58
CA VAL A 281 25.31 27.82 -18.04
C VAL A 281 24.17 27.88 -17.04
N SER A 282 23.03 28.37 -17.49
CA SER A 282 21.71 28.18 -16.87
C SER A 282 21.11 26.86 -17.37
N GLU A 283 20.97 25.86 -16.50
CA GLU A 283 20.24 24.64 -16.81
C GLU A 283 18.76 24.79 -16.42
N ASN A 284 17.91 24.98 -17.43
CA ASN A 284 16.49 24.66 -17.37
C ASN A 284 16.29 23.28 -18.01
N ILE A 285 16.03 22.27 -17.19
CA ILE A 285 15.68 20.92 -17.63
C ILE A 285 14.16 20.89 -17.78
N TYR A 286 13.62 21.10 -18.98
CA TYR A 286 12.34 20.55 -19.50
C TYR A 286 12.05 21.15 -20.87
N HIS A 287 12.78 20.72 -21.90
CA HIS A 287 12.30 20.69 -23.29
C HIS A 287 13.18 19.69 -24.04
N ALA A 288 12.64 18.52 -24.35
CA ALA A 288 13.22 17.61 -25.32
C ALA A 288 12.35 17.68 -26.57
N ASP A 289 12.96 18.19 -27.64
CA ASP A 289 12.35 18.30 -28.96
C ASP A 289 11.99 16.91 -29.52
N LEU A 290 10.72 16.78 -29.91
CA LEU A 290 10.22 15.66 -30.70
C LEU A 290 10.60 15.87 -32.16
N ILE A 291 11.55 15.09 -32.65
CA ILE A 291 11.76 14.91 -34.10
C ILE A 291 10.95 13.69 -34.54
N SER A 292 9.88 13.95 -35.28
CA SER A 292 9.12 12.97 -36.06
C SER A 292 9.80 12.68 -37.40
N PRO A 293 9.80 11.42 -37.91
CA PRO A 293 9.89 11.18 -39.33
C PRO A 293 8.49 10.93 -39.92
N SER A 294 8.12 11.74 -40.91
CA SER A 294 6.94 11.56 -41.77
C SER A 294 7.15 10.44 -42.80
N PRO A 295 6.08 9.77 -43.29
CA PRO A 295 6.16 8.69 -44.29
C PRO A 295 5.63 9.11 -45.67
N GLU A 296 6.38 8.90 -46.76
CA GLU A 296 5.91 8.88 -48.17
C GLU A 296 6.96 8.15 -49.04
N ILE A 297 6.75 7.35 -50.11
CA ILE A 297 5.57 6.94 -50.91
C ILE A 297 5.99 5.80 -51.91
N SER A 298 5.07 4.85 -52.18
CA SER A 298 4.76 4.05 -53.40
C SER A 298 5.68 3.00 -54.10
N GLY A 299 4.99 1.93 -54.54
CA GLY A 299 5.26 1.07 -55.72
C GLY A 299 5.51 -0.40 -55.35
N PHE A 300 4.84 -1.47 -55.82
CA PHE A 300 4.09 -1.75 -57.05
C PHE A 300 3.26 -3.05 -56.85
N PHE A 301 2.08 -3.15 -57.48
CA PHE A 301 1.22 -4.36 -57.54
C PHE A 301 1.68 -5.33 -58.66
N ARG A 302 1.64 -6.66 -58.43
CA ARG A 302 0.77 -7.64 -59.17
C ARG A 302 1.04 -9.12 -58.76
N PRO A 303 0.07 -10.03 -59.02
CA PRO A 303 -0.19 -11.22 -58.20
C PRO A 303 0.27 -12.54 -58.84
N GLY A 304 0.50 -13.56 -58.01
CA GLY A 304 0.77 -14.93 -58.45
C GLY A 304 0.40 -15.95 -57.38
N TYR A 305 -0.64 -16.74 -57.65
CA TYR A 305 -0.98 -17.98 -56.95
C TYR A 305 0.25 -18.90 -56.78
N ARG A 306 0.48 -19.43 -55.58
CA ARG A 306 0.54 -20.90 -55.32
C ARG A 306 0.94 -21.24 -53.87
N ALA A 307 0.25 -22.27 -53.38
CA ALA A 307 0.67 -23.29 -52.43
C ALA A 307 0.82 -22.90 -50.95
N PHE A 308 -0.18 -23.33 -50.18
CA PHE A 308 -0.02 -23.76 -48.80
C PHE A 308 1.18 -24.73 -48.71
N SER A 309 2.25 -24.30 -48.05
CA SER A 309 3.23 -25.21 -47.48
C SER A 309 3.22 -25.03 -45.98
N VAL A 310 2.81 -26.09 -45.27
CA VAL A 310 3.05 -26.28 -43.85
C VAL A 310 4.57 -26.27 -43.65
N SER A 311 5.12 -25.13 -43.25
CA SER A 311 6.50 -25.03 -42.77
C SER A 311 6.47 -24.86 -41.26
N SER A 312 6.37 -26.01 -40.59
CA SER A 312 6.79 -26.19 -39.21
C SER A 312 8.21 -25.65 -38.98
N ARG A 313 8.43 -25.04 -37.81
CA ARG A 313 9.72 -24.67 -37.20
C ARG A 313 10.43 -23.45 -37.80
N LEU A 314 10.01 -22.29 -37.32
CA LEU A 314 10.94 -21.23 -36.91
C LEU A 314 10.65 -20.88 -35.43
N CYS A 315 10.91 -21.83 -34.52
CA CYS A 315 11.41 -21.43 -33.20
C CYS A 315 12.82 -20.91 -33.44
N GLN A 316 12.92 -19.63 -33.80
CA GLN A 316 14.19 -18.93 -33.73
C GLN A 316 14.54 -18.75 -32.26
N GLU A 317 15.77 -19.15 -31.95
CA GLU A 317 16.45 -19.01 -30.68
C GLU A 317 16.61 -17.53 -30.27
N SER A 318 15.54 -16.84 -29.88
CA SER A 318 15.69 -15.65 -29.07
C SER A 318 15.83 -16.10 -27.61
N ARG A 319 17.05 -16.05 -27.07
CA ARG A 319 17.31 -16.17 -25.63
C ARG A 319 16.78 -14.97 -24.82
N GLU A 320 15.98 -14.11 -25.44
CA GLU A 320 15.41 -12.91 -24.84
C GLU A 320 13.96 -13.16 -24.39
N PRO A 321 13.51 -12.56 -23.28
CA PRO A 321 12.12 -12.62 -22.86
C PRO A 321 11.20 -12.06 -23.97
N TRP A 322 10.33 -12.91 -24.52
CA TRP A 322 9.35 -12.53 -25.54
C TRP A 322 8.01 -12.16 -24.89
N PHE A 323 7.56 -10.93 -25.10
CA PHE A 323 6.28 -10.38 -24.61
C PHE A 323 5.25 -10.17 -25.74
N GLY A 324 5.50 -10.67 -26.95
CA GLY A 324 4.54 -10.56 -28.04
C GLY A 324 3.46 -11.63 -27.94
N LEU A 325 2.23 -11.29 -28.30
CA LEU A 325 1.19 -12.29 -28.53
C LEU A 325 1.43 -13.00 -29.86
N SER A 326 1.16 -14.32 -29.91
CA SER A 326 1.09 -15.08 -31.16
C SER A 326 -0.07 -14.57 -32.04
N ASP A 327 -0.06 -14.89 -33.33
CA ASP A 327 -1.13 -14.46 -34.25
C ASP A 327 -2.51 -14.99 -33.80
N GLU A 328 -2.56 -16.25 -33.37
CA GLU A 328 -3.77 -16.87 -32.79
C GLU A 328 -4.24 -16.13 -31.53
N GLN A 329 -3.32 -15.78 -30.62
CA GLN A 329 -3.68 -15.01 -29.42
C GLN A 329 -4.18 -13.60 -29.76
N ARG A 330 -3.63 -12.95 -30.79
CA ARG A 330 -4.11 -11.64 -31.26
C ARG A 330 -5.50 -11.73 -31.89
N GLU A 331 -5.76 -12.79 -32.64
CA GLU A 331 -7.07 -13.05 -33.22
C GLU A 331 -8.11 -13.27 -32.12
N MET A 332 -7.83 -14.16 -31.16
CA MET A 332 -8.72 -14.39 -30.01
C MET A 332 -8.92 -13.13 -29.17
N GLN A 333 -7.87 -12.33 -28.95
CA GLN A 333 -7.99 -11.03 -28.29
C GLN A 333 -8.93 -10.09 -29.06
N SER A 334 -8.80 -10.03 -30.39
CA SER A 334 -9.63 -9.18 -31.24
C SER A 334 -11.10 -9.58 -31.17
N VAL A 335 -11.40 -10.89 -31.25
CA VAL A 335 -12.76 -11.43 -31.12
C VAL A 335 -13.34 -11.11 -29.75
N ALA A 336 -12.60 -11.40 -28.67
CA ALA A 336 -13.04 -11.14 -27.30
C ALA A 336 -13.25 -9.63 -27.04
N ARG A 337 -12.36 -8.77 -27.53
CA ARG A 337 -12.46 -7.31 -27.43
C ARG A 337 -13.70 -6.78 -28.15
N LYS A 338 -13.95 -7.26 -29.37
CA LYS A 338 -15.12 -6.88 -30.15
C LYS A 338 -16.40 -7.28 -29.41
N PHE A 339 -16.47 -8.53 -28.95
CA PHE A 339 -17.60 -9.02 -28.16
C PHE A 339 -17.81 -8.21 -26.87
N ALA A 340 -16.74 -7.90 -26.13
CA ALA A 340 -16.82 -7.10 -24.92
C ALA A 340 -17.36 -5.67 -25.16
N ARG A 341 -16.92 -5.02 -26.25
CA ARG A 341 -17.29 -3.64 -26.57
C ARG A 341 -18.68 -3.52 -27.21
N GLU A 342 -19.03 -4.45 -28.10
CA GLU A 342 -20.26 -4.37 -28.90
C GLU A 342 -21.44 -5.10 -28.24
N GLU A 343 -21.19 -6.14 -27.43
CA GLU A 343 -22.25 -6.99 -26.88
C GLU A 343 -22.35 -6.90 -25.36
N ILE A 344 -21.22 -6.95 -24.62
CA ILE A 344 -21.24 -6.94 -23.14
C ILE A 344 -21.45 -5.53 -22.57
N ALA A 345 -20.57 -4.58 -22.93
CA ALA A 345 -20.55 -3.25 -22.33
C ALA A 345 -21.88 -2.48 -22.45
N PRO A 346 -22.61 -2.51 -23.59
CA PRO A 346 -23.87 -1.78 -23.73
C PRO A 346 -24.99 -2.23 -22.80
N VAL A 347 -24.98 -3.50 -22.37
CA VAL A 347 -26.03 -4.07 -21.51
C VAL A 347 -25.59 -4.26 -20.05
N ALA A 348 -24.31 -4.00 -19.74
CA ALA A 348 -23.72 -4.24 -18.43
C ALA A 348 -24.47 -3.56 -17.27
N ALA A 349 -24.86 -2.29 -17.45
CA ALA A 349 -25.60 -1.54 -16.44
C ALA A 349 -27.01 -2.09 -16.19
N LYS A 350 -27.71 -2.54 -17.26
CA LYS A 350 -29.01 -3.20 -17.15
C LYS A 350 -28.90 -4.49 -16.34
N HIS A 351 -27.94 -5.34 -16.66
CA HIS A 351 -27.74 -6.61 -15.97
C HIS A 351 -27.30 -6.43 -14.50
N ASP A 352 -26.49 -5.40 -14.20
CA ASP A 352 -26.18 -5.07 -12.82
C ASP A 352 -27.42 -4.63 -12.04
N LYS A 353 -28.22 -3.72 -12.60
CA LYS A 353 -29.42 -3.19 -11.94
C LYS A 353 -30.48 -4.26 -11.69
N THR A 354 -30.74 -5.10 -12.69
CA THR A 354 -31.79 -6.14 -12.65
C THR A 354 -31.33 -7.42 -11.96
N GLY A 355 -30.04 -7.73 -12.02
CA GLY A 355 -29.50 -9.03 -11.59
C GLY A 355 -29.89 -10.20 -12.49
N GLU A 356 -30.43 -9.94 -13.68
CA GLU A 356 -30.80 -10.96 -14.68
C GLU A 356 -29.55 -11.71 -15.17
N TYR A 357 -29.63 -13.03 -15.25
CA TYR A 357 -28.55 -13.87 -15.76
C TYR A 357 -28.43 -13.72 -17.28
N PRO A 358 -27.23 -13.51 -17.85
CA PRO A 358 -27.05 -13.08 -19.23
C PRO A 358 -27.04 -14.25 -20.24
N TRP A 359 -28.10 -15.07 -20.29
CA TRP A 359 -28.16 -16.26 -21.15
C TRP A 359 -27.90 -15.99 -22.64
N ASP A 360 -28.38 -14.86 -23.17
CA ASP A 360 -28.14 -14.51 -24.58
C ASP A 360 -26.65 -14.29 -24.85
N LEU A 361 -25.92 -13.69 -23.91
CA LEU A 361 -24.46 -13.52 -24.01
C LEU A 361 -23.72 -14.84 -23.78
N VAL A 362 -24.24 -15.75 -22.94
CA VAL A 362 -23.69 -17.10 -22.77
C VAL A 362 -23.72 -17.86 -24.11
N LYS A 363 -24.86 -17.83 -24.81
CA LYS A 363 -25.01 -18.48 -26.11
C LYS A 363 -24.06 -17.89 -27.16
N LYS A 364 -24.02 -16.55 -27.28
CA LYS A 364 -23.11 -15.88 -28.23
C LYS A 364 -21.64 -16.16 -27.93
N ALA A 365 -21.24 -16.11 -26.66
CA ALA A 365 -19.86 -16.39 -26.27
C ALA A 365 -19.47 -17.85 -26.55
N TRP A 366 -20.40 -18.79 -26.38
CA TRP A 366 -20.22 -20.19 -26.74
C TRP A 366 -20.06 -20.37 -28.25
N GLU A 367 -20.92 -19.75 -29.07
CA GLU A 367 -20.83 -19.77 -30.54
C GLU A 367 -19.50 -19.20 -31.07
N LEU A 368 -18.96 -18.19 -30.38
CA LEU A 368 -17.68 -17.55 -30.70
C LEU A 368 -16.45 -18.29 -30.15
N GLY A 369 -16.64 -19.37 -29.38
CA GLY A 369 -15.53 -20.10 -28.76
C GLY A 369 -14.83 -19.35 -27.61
N LEU A 370 -15.51 -18.38 -26.98
CA LEU A 370 -14.96 -17.57 -25.89
C LEU A 370 -15.12 -18.20 -24.50
N ILE A 371 -15.96 -19.23 -24.38
CA ILE A 371 -16.11 -20.07 -23.18
C ILE A 371 -15.81 -21.53 -23.49
N ASN A 372 -15.56 -22.34 -22.47
CA ASN A 372 -15.21 -23.77 -22.60
C ASN A 372 -13.93 -24.03 -23.45
N ASN A 373 -13.14 -22.98 -23.71
CA ASN A 373 -11.94 -23.00 -24.55
C ASN A 373 -10.81 -23.93 -24.07
N HIS A 374 -10.75 -24.25 -22.78
CA HIS A 374 -9.80 -25.20 -22.21
C HIS A 374 -10.17 -26.69 -22.37
N ILE A 375 -11.35 -26.99 -22.90
CA ILE A 375 -11.74 -28.40 -23.07
C ILE A 375 -10.76 -29.06 -24.04
N PRO A 376 -10.17 -30.23 -23.68
CA PRO A 376 -9.18 -30.91 -24.51
C PRO A 376 -9.69 -31.28 -25.91
N ALA A 377 -8.77 -31.29 -26.88
CA ALA A 377 -9.07 -31.60 -28.28
C ALA A 377 -9.53 -33.06 -28.48
N ASP A 378 -9.11 -33.99 -27.63
CA ASP A 378 -9.50 -35.41 -27.70
C ASP A 378 -11.00 -35.66 -27.41
N VAL A 379 -11.67 -34.70 -26.78
CA VAL A 379 -13.13 -34.69 -26.59
C VAL A 379 -13.84 -33.62 -27.44
N GLY A 380 -13.15 -33.04 -28.41
CA GLY A 380 -13.70 -32.09 -29.39
C GLY A 380 -13.60 -30.61 -29.00
N GLY A 381 -12.87 -30.27 -27.94
CA GLY A 381 -12.66 -28.88 -27.53
C GLY A 381 -11.48 -28.20 -28.25
N MET A 382 -11.19 -26.96 -27.84
CA MET A 382 -10.15 -26.13 -28.47
C MET A 382 -8.76 -26.30 -27.85
N ASP A 383 -8.66 -26.93 -26.67
CA ASP A 383 -7.41 -27.13 -25.92
C ASP A 383 -6.56 -25.84 -25.78
N MET A 384 -7.22 -24.70 -25.60
CA MET A 384 -6.53 -23.42 -25.49
C MET A 384 -5.70 -23.35 -24.22
N SER A 385 -4.52 -22.77 -24.37
CA SER A 385 -3.61 -22.51 -23.27
C SER A 385 -4.23 -21.57 -22.22
N VAL A 386 -3.72 -21.65 -20.99
CA VAL A 386 -4.12 -20.78 -19.88
C VAL A 386 -3.84 -19.33 -20.24
N LEU A 387 -2.72 -19.03 -20.90
CA LEU A 387 -2.40 -17.66 -21.33
C LEU A 387 -3.44 -17.10 -22.31
N THR A 388 -3.83 -17.88 -23.33
CA THR A 388 -4.84 -17.45 -24.30
C THR A 388 -6.19 -17.18 -23.62
N SER A 389 -6.55 -18.00 -22.63
CA SER A 389 -7.80 -17.81 -21.90
C SER A 389 -7.75 -16.64 -20.94
N CYS A 390 -6.59 -16.32 -20.36
CA CYS A 390 -6.41 -15.08 -19.60
C CYS A 390 -6.58 -13.84 -20.49
N ILE A 391 -6.08 -13.87 -21.72
CA ILE A 391 -6.25 -12.76 -22.68
C ILE A 391 -7.73 -12.54 -23.00
N ILE A 392 -8.47 -13.62 -23.25
CA ILE A 392 -9.93 -13.57 -23.47
C ILE A 392 -10.63 -13.03 -22.22
N ALA A 393 -10.25 -13.50 -21.03
CA ALA A 393 -10.83 -13.09 -19.76
C ALA A 393 -10.65 -11.60 -19.47
N GLU A 394 -9.46 -11.04 -19.73
CA GLU A 394 -9.18 -9.62 -19.56
C GLU A 394 -10.11 -8.76 -20.44
N GLU A 395 -10.25 -9.11 -21.72
CA GLU A 395 -11.09 -8.35 -22.64
C GLU A 395 -12.58 -8.44 -22.25
N MET A 396 -13.09 -9.63 -21.87
CA MET A 396 -14.48 -9.76 -21.42
C MET A 396 -14.75 -9.00 -20.12
N ALA A 397 -13.78 -9.01 -19.19
CA ALA A 397 -13.88 -8.30 -17.92
C ALA A 397 -13.90 -6.78 -18.08
N TRP A 398 -13.21 -6.24 -19.09
CA TRP A 398 -13.31 -4.82 -19.46
C TRP A 398 -14.75 -4.42 -19.79
N GLY A 399 -15.51 -5.33 -20.42
CA GLY A 399 -16.93 -5.15 -20.70
C GLY A 399 -17.77 -5.15 -19.42
N CYS A 400 -17.74 -6.25 -18.66
CA CYS A 400 -18.42 -6.40 -17.37
C CYS A 400 -17.97 -7.66 -16.64
N THR A 401 -17.36 -7.53 -15.46
CA THR A 401 -16.92 -8.69 -14.67
C THR A 401 -18.06 -9.54 -14.13
N GLY A 402 -19.25 -8.97 -13.88
CA GLY A 402 -20.43 -9.76 -13.51
C GLY A 402 -20.90 -10.71 -14.62
N ILE A 403 -20.81 -10.28 -15.88
CA ILE A 403 -21.15 -11.11 -17.04
C ILE A 403 -20.00 -12.08 -17.34
N GLN A 404 -18.75 -11.59 -17.33
CA GLN A 404 -17.56 -12.43 -17.50
C GLN A 404 -17.49 -13.54 -16.45
N THR A 405 -17.83 -13.29 -15.19
CA THR A 405 -17.87 -14.31 -14.14
C THR A 405 -18.97 -15.35 -14.37
N ALA A 406 -20.13 -14.94 -14.90
CA ALA A 406 -21.19 -15.89 -15.30
C ALA A 406 -20.71 -16.82 -16.43
N LEU A 407 -20.02 -16.26 -17.42
CA LEU A 407 -19.44 -16.94 -18.57
C LEU A 407 -18.30 -17.89 -18.18
N GLU A 408 -17.36 -17.45 -17.34
CA GLU A 408 -16.13 -18.20 -17.04
C GLU A 408 -16.23 -19.15 -15.86
N ALA A 409 -17.22 -19.03 -14.98
CA ALA A 409 -17.36 -19.94 -13.84
C ALA A 409 -17.53 -21.42 -14.27
N THR A 410 -18.00 -21.66 -15.50
CA THR A 410 -17.98 -23.00 -16.12
C THR A 410 -16.55 -23.56 -16.20
N GLY A 411 -15.55 -22.71 -16.50
CA GLY A 411 -14.12 -23.02 -16.53
C GLY A 411 -13.60 -23.58 -15.20
N LEU A 412 -14.07 -22.99 -14.08
CA LEU A 412 -13.75 -23.48 -12.74
C LEU A 412 -14.41 -24.83 -12.45
N GLY A 413 -15.68 -25.02 -12.84
CA GLY A 413 -16.40 -26.29 -12.68
C GLY A 413 -15.81 -27.44 -13.50
N GLN A 414 -15.32 -27.14 -14.72
CA GLN A 414 -14.80 -28.16 -15.64
C GLN A 414 -13.35 -28.55 -15.37
N THR A 415 -12.54 -27.65 -14.80
CA THR A 415 -11.09 -27.88 -14.62
C THR A 415 -10.77 -29.15 -13.81
N PRO A 416 -11.46 -29.48 -12.70
CA PRO A 416 -11.29 -30.77 -12.01
C PRO A 416 -11.42 -31.98 -12.94
N VAL A 417 -12.40 -31.97 -13.86
CA VAL A 417 -12.63 -33.06 -14.80
C VAL A 417 -11.56 -33.08 -15.90
N ILE A 418 -11.12 -31.90 -16.37
CA ILE A 418 -10.02 -31.78 -17.34
C ILE A 418 -8.74 -32.42 -16.80
N ILE A 419 -8.35 -32.09 -15.57
CA ILE A 419 -7.06 -32.51 -14.99
C ILE A 419 -7.09 -33.93 -14.41
N SER A 420 -8.27 -34.49 -14.09
CA SER A 420 -8.36 -35.72 -13.30
C SER A 420 -9.44 -36.72 -13.72
N GLY A 421 -10.32 -36.35 -14.65
CA GLY A 421 -11.36 -37.24 -15.16
C GLY A 421 -10.79 -38.35 -16.07
N ASN A 422 -11.42 -39.51 -16.03
CA ASN A 422 -11.17 -40.58 -17.02
C ASN A 422 -11.81 -40.24 -18.39
N ALA A 423 -11.57 -41.07 -19.40
CA ALA A 423 -12.04 -40.82 -20.76
C ALA A 423 -13.58 -40.74 -20.84
N GLU A 424 -14.28 -41.61 -20.11
CA GLU A 424 -15.73 -41.68 -20.07
C GLU A 424 -16.34 -40.43 -19.41
N GLN A 425 -15.77 -39.99 -18.29
CA GLN A 425 -16.17 -38.78 -17.58
C GLN A 425 -15.92 -37.53 -18.43
N LYS A 426 -14.74 -37.42 -19.06
CA LYS A 426 -14.41 -36.29 -19.94
C LYS A 426 -15.38 -36.21 -21.12
N LYS A 427 -15.55 -37.32 -21.86
CA LYS A 427 -16.48 -37.38 -22.99
C LYS A 427 -17.91 -37.04 -22.57
N LYS A 428 -18.38 -37.59 -21.45
CA LYS A 428 -19.76 -37.39 -20.96
C LYS A 428 -20.01 -35.96 -20.45
N TYR A 429 -19.14 -35.40 -19.61
CA TYR A 429 -19.43 -34.13 -18.92
C TYR A 429 -18.84 -32.91 -19.63
N LEU A 430 -17.67 -33.04 -20.25
CA LEU A 430 -17.10 -31.95 -21.05
C LEU A 430 -17.75 -31.88 -22.44
N GLY A 431 -18.05 -33.04 -23.05
CA GLY A 431 -18.75 -33.09 -24.35
C GLY A 431 -20.11 -32.38 -24.33
N ARG A 432 -20.90 -32.54 -23.25
CA ARG A 432 -22.17 -31.82 -23.06
C ARG A 432 -22.03 -30.29 -23.12
N LEU A 433 -20.90 -29.75 -22.64
CA LEU A 433 -20.63 -28.30 -22.66
C LEU A 433 -20.20 -27.81 -24.07
N LEU A 434 -19.80 -28.73 -24.95
CA LEU A 434 -19.46 -28.46 -26.35
C LEU A 434 -20.64 -28.66 -27.30
N GLU A 435 -21.63 -29.47 -26.92
CA GLU A 435 -22.83 -29.74 -27.72
C GLU A 435 -23.89 -28.65 -27.55
N GLU A 436 -24.01 -28.11 -26.34
CA GLU A 436 -24.97 -27.07 -26.00
C GLU A 436 -24.31 -25.97 -25.14
N PRO A 437 -24.86 -24.73 -25.13
CA PRO A 437 -24.37 -23.62 -24.32
C PRO A 437 -24.74 -23.78 -22.83
N LEU A 438 -24.38 -24.92 -22.27
CA LEU A 438 -24.52 -25.29 -20.86
C LEU A 438 -23.33 -24.75 -20.06
N VAL A 439 -23.54 -24.59 -18.74
CA VAL A 439 -22.49 -24.16 -17.81
C VAL A 439 -22.33 -25.16 -16.67
N ALA A 440 -21.12 -25.25 -16.12
CA ALA A 440 -20.83 -26.01 -14.91
C ALA A 440 -20.60 -25.09 -13.70
N ALA A 441 -20.56 -25.67 -12.50
CA ALA A 441 -20.27 -24.94 -11.27
C ALA A 441 -19.36 -25.74 -10.31
N TYR A 442 -18.70 -25.03 -9.39
CA TYR A 442 -17.68 -25.59 -8.49
C TYR A 442 -18.12 -25.43 -7.02
N CYS A 443 -18.39 -26.55 -6.37
CA CYS A 443 -19.01 -26.65 -5.05
C CYS A 443 -18.01 -27.09 -3.98
N VAL A 444 -17.28 -26.13 -3.41
CA VAL A 444 -16.33 -26.38 -2.30
C VAL A 444 -16.74 -25.65 -1.03
N THR A 445 -16.91 -24.34 -1.11
CA THR A 445 -17.20 -23.47 0.03
C THR A 445 -18.49 -23.84 0.73
N GLU A 446 -18.49 -23.72 2.06
CA GLU A 446 -19.61 -23.97 2.95
C GLU A 446 -19.84 -22.75 3.84
N PRO A 447 -21.03 -22.60 4.45
CA PRO A 447 -21.32 -21.47 5.34
C PRO A 447 -20.25 -21.24 6.42
N GLN A 448 -19.67 -22.32 6.95
CA GLN A 448 -18.66 -22.31 8.00
C GLN A 448 -17.21 -22.44 7.51
N ALA A 449 -16.98 -22.69 6.22
CA ALA A 449 -15.65 -23.01 5.69
C ALA A 449 -15.47 -22.51 4.24
N GLY A 450 -14.75 -21.41 4.08
CA GLY A 450 -14.28 -20.89 2.78
C GLY A 450 -12.77 -21.00 2.65
N SER A 451 -12.05 -20.10 3.34
CA SER A 451 -10.58 -20.11 3.35
C SER A 451 -9.98 -21.42 3.88
N ASP A 452 -10.59 -22.00 4.92
CA ASP A 452 -10.21 -23.31 5.45
C ASP A 452 -10.97 -24.43 4.73
N VAL A 453 -10.53 -24.77 3.52
CA VAL A 453 -11.12 -25.86 2.72
C VAL A 453 -11.06 -27.21 3.46
N ASN A 454 -10.08 -27.42 4.34
CA ASN A 454 -9.98 -28.63 5.16
C ASN A 454 -11.05 -28.68 6.27
N GLY A 455 -11.69 -27.56 6.57
CA GLY A 455 -12.79 -27.43 7.52
C GLY A 455 -14.16 -27.87 6.98
N VAL A 456 -14.27 -28.12 5.67
CA VAL A 456 -15.48 -28.58 4.97
C VAL A 456 -16.09 -29.84 5.63
N LYS A 457 -17.42 -29.84 5.78
CA LYS A 457 -18.21 -30.84 6.50
C LYS A 457 -19.20 -31.62 5.65
N THR A 458 -19.52 -31.18 4.43
CA THR A 458 -20.32 -31.99 3.49
C THR A 458 -19.74 -33.39 3.41
N ARG A 459 -20.56 -34.40 3.68
CA ARG A 459 -20.14 -35.79 3.85
C ARG A 459 -20.67 -36.64 2.71
N ALA A 460 -19.82 -37.52 2.19
CA ALA A 460 -20.21 -38.56 1.24
C ALA A 460 -19.91 -39.93 1.85
N VAL A 461 -20.94 -40.77 1.98
CA VAL A 461 -20.83 -42.12 2.58
C VAL A 461 -21.01 -43.17 1.52
N LYS A 462 -20.03 -44.05 1.36
CA LYS A 462 -20.12 -45.16 0.41
C LYS A 462 -21.20 -46.16 0.84
N LYS A 463 -22.13 -46.48 -0.06
CA LYS A 463 -23.15 -47.53 0.10
C LYS A 463 -23.18 -48.39 -1.16
N GLY A 464 -22.47 -49.52 -1.11
CA GLY A 464 -22.32 -50.40 -2.28
C GLY A 464 -21.56 -49.70 -3.41
N ASP A 465 -22.23 -49.57 -4.56
CA ASP A 465 -21.69 -48.96 -5.79
C ASP A 465 -21.98 -47.45 -5.93
N GLU A 466 -22.51 -46.83 -4.87
CA GLU A 466 -22.85 -45.41 -4.84
C GLU A 466 -22.31 -44.73 -3.57
N TYR A 467 -22.34 -43.40 -3.58
CA TYR A 467 -22.10 -42.54 -2.42
C TYR A 467 -23.38 -41.77 -2.09
N ILE A 468 -23.69 -41.64 -0.81
CA ILE A 468 -24.77 -40.79 -0.31
C ILE A 468 -24.17 -39.48 0.18
N LEU A 469 -24.47 -38.40 -0.52
CA LEU A 469 -23.97 -37.05 -0.25
C LEU A 469 -24.98 -36.25 0.59
N ASN A 470 -24.51 -35.70 1.71
CA ASN A 470 -25.27 -34.83 2.58
C ASN A 470 -24.45 -33.59 2.98
N GLY A 471 -25.04 -32.41 2.85
CA GLY A 471 -24.41 -31.17 3.29
C GLY A 471 -24.95 -29.94 2.59
N GLN A 472 -24.33 -28.80 2.88
CA GLN A 472 -24.69 -27.52 2.30
C GLN A 472 -23.45 -26.78 1.82
N LYS A 473 -23.51 -26.35 0.56
CA LYS A 473 -22.50 -25.49 -0.07
C LYS A 473 -23.02 -24.06 -0.16
N MET A 474 -22.11 -23.09 -0.18
CA MET A 474 -22.46 -21.67 -0.14
C MET A 474 -21.56 -20.86 -1.08
N TRP A 475 -22.13 -19.79 -1.63
CA TRP A 475 -21.47 -18.88 -2.58
C TRP A 475 -21.10 -19.54 -3.91
N ILE A 476 -21.95 -20.44 -4.40
CA ILE A 476 -21.69 -21.19 -5.63
C ILE A 476 -22.11 -20.37 -6.84
N THR A 477 -21.12 -19.88 -7.58
CA THR A 477 -21.31 -19.23 -8.88
C THR A 477 -21.89 -20.22 -9.89
N ASN A 478 -22.85 -19.77 -10.71
CA ASN A 478 -23.70 -20.58 -11.57
C ASN A 478 -24.55 -21.62 -10.82
N GLY A 479 -24.69 -21.50 -9.51
CA GLY A 479 -25.35 -22.49 -8.66
C GLY A 479 -26.79 -22.82 -9.08
N GLY A 480 -27.55 -21.84 -9.53
CA GLY A 480 -28.94 -22.00 -9.98
C GLY A 480 -29.09 -22.40 -11.44
N VAL A 481 -28.03 -22.36 -12.25
CA VAL A 481 -28.10 -22.49 -13.73
C VAL A 481 -27.19 -23.57 -14.31
N ALA A 482 -26.27 -24.12 -13.51
CA ALA A 482 -25.34 -25.15 -13.97
C ALA A 482 -26.05 -26.46 -14.33
N ASN A 483 -25.57 -27.14 -15.37
CA ASN A 483 -26.02 -28.49 -15.72
C ASN A 483 -25.48 -29.53 -14.70
N TRP A 484 -24.23 -29.34 -14.25
CA TRP A 484 -23.59 -30.21 -13.29
C TRP A 484 -22.57 -29.45 -12.43
N TYR A 485 -22.26 -30.05 -11.28
CA TYR A 485 -21.35 -29.52 -10.27
C TYR A 485 -20.13 -30.43 -10.11
N PHE A 486 -18.94 -29.83 -9.96
CA PHE A 486 -17.90 -30.47 -9.19
C PHE A 486 -18.21 -30.27 -7.70
N VAL A 487 -18.23 -31.33 -6.89
CA VAL A 487 -18.47 -31.26 -5.44
C VAL A 487 -17.30 -31.88 -4.68
N LEU A 488 -16.71 -31.12 -3.75
CA LEU A 488 -15.75 -31.64 -2.78
C LEU A 488 -16.49 -32.03 -1.49
N ALA A 489 -16.40 -33.30 -1.12
CA ALA A 489 -17.00 -33.83 0.11
C ALA A 489 -16.03 -34.69 0.90
N ARG A 490 -16.19 -34.70 2.23
CA ARG A 490 -15.41 -35.53 3.14
C ARG A 490 -15.94 -36.97 3.07
N THR A 491 -15.07 -37.90 2.72
CA THR A 491 -15.37 -39.35 2.72
C THR A 491 -14.72 -40.08 3.88
N SER A 492 -13.58 -39.58 4.38
CA SER A 492 -12.92 -40.18 5.54
C SER A 492 -13.75 -40.02 6.81
N GLU A 493 -13.98 -41.14 7.48
CA GLU A 493 -14.62 -41.18 8.81
C GLU A 493 -13.68 -40.72 9.93
N ASP A 494 -12.36 -40.85 9.73
CA ASP A 494 -11.37 -40.37 10.69
C ASP A 494 -11.31 -38.81 10.68
N PRO A 495 -11.64 -38.14 11.79
CA PRO A 495 -11.50 -36.69 11.91
C PRO A 495 -10.06 -36.20 11.81
N LYS A 496 -9.08 -37.06 12.14
CA LYS A 496 -7.64 -36.76 12.10
C LYS A 496 -6.98 -37.08 10.75
N ALA A 497 -7.73 -37.65 9.81
CA ALA A 497 -7.20 -37.94 8.49
C ALA A 497 -6.62 -36.67 7.86
N PRO A 498 -5.40 -36.73 7.28
CA PRO A 498 -4.80 -35.58 6.64
C PRO A 498 -5.65 -35.13 5.46
N ALA A 499 -5.66 -33.82 5.19
CA ALA A 499 -6.47 -33.23 4.11
C ALA A 499 -6.27 -33.94 2.76
N SER A 500 -5.04 -34.37 2.46
CA SER A 500 -4.67 -35.09 1.24
C SER A 500 -5.31 -36.47 1.08
N LYS A 501 -6.00 -37.00 2.09
CA LYS A 501 -6.71 -38.30 2.06
C LYS A 501 -8.17 -38.21 2.53
N ALA A 502 -8.58 -37.09 3.11
CA ALA A 502 -9.87 -36.98 3.79
C ALA A 502 -11.06 -36.73 2.85
N PHE A 503 -10.81 -36.20 1.65
CA PHE A 503 -11.85 -35.69 0.75
C PHE A 503 -11.84 -36.38 -0.60
N THR A 504 -13.01 -36.46 -1.22
CA THR A 504 -13.22 -37.00 -2.56
C THR A 504 -13.93 -35.97 -3.42
N GLY A 505 -13.51 -35.87 -4.68
CA GLY A 505 -14.15 -35.02 -5.68
C GLY A 505 -15.19 -35.82 -6.45
N PHE A 506 -16.37 -35.26 -6.62
CA PHE A 506 -17.49 -35.88 -7.33
C PHE A 506 -17.98 -34.96 -8.44
N ILE A 507 -18.50 -35.57 -9.51
CA ILE A 507 -19.38 -34.88 -10.45
C ILE A 507 -20.82 -35.15 -10.00
N VAL A 508 -21.66 -34.11 -9.87
CA VAL A 508 -23.05 -34.23 -9.40
C VAL A 508 -23.94 -33.46 -10.35
N GLU A 509 -24.93 -34.12 -10.97
CA GLU A 509 -25.85 -33.42 -11.87
C GLU A 509 -26.88 -32.62 -11.06
N LYS A 510 -27.26 -31.45 -11.60
CA LYS A 510 -28.15 -30.53 -10.89
C LYS A 510 -29.53 -31.11 -10.63
N ASP A 511 -30.05 -31.89 -11.57
CA ASP A 511 -31.43 -32.39 -11.53
C ASP A 511 -31.56 -33.74 -10.80
N TRP A 512 -30.49 -34.23 -10.15
CA TRP A 512 -30.57 -35.43 -9.34
C TRP A 512 -31.42 -35.21 -8.08
N PRO A 513 -32.23 -36.22 -7.67
CA PRO A 513 -33.02 -36.13 -6.45
C PRO A 513 -32.16 -35.78 -5.23
N GLY A 514 -32.63 -34.82 -4.44
CA GLY A 514 -31.93 -34.33 -3.24
C GLY A 514 -31.01 -33.13 -3.46
N VAL A 515 -30.75 -32.73 -4.71
CA VAL A 515 -29.99 -31.52 -5.03
C VAL A 515 -30.96 -30.34 -5.09
N THR A 516 -30.78 -29.36 -4.20
CA THR A 516 -31.67 -28.18 -4.11
C THR A 516 -30.87 -26.88 -4.16
N PRO A 517 -30.84 -26.19 -5.31
CA PRO A 517 -30.32 -24.84 -5.39
C PRO A 517 -31.20 -23.86 -4.60
N GLY A 518 -30.59 -23.06 -3.75
CA GLY A 518 -31.27 -22.06 -2.94
C GLY A 518 -31.72 -20.83 -3.73
N ARG A 519 -32.03 -19.75 -3.01
CA ARG A 519 -32.31 -18.44 -3.64
C ARG A 519 -31.04 -17.84 -4.28
N LYS A 520 -31.22 -16.89 -5.19
CA LYS A 520 -30.14 -16.02 -5.67
C LYS A 520 -29.77 -15.03 -4.56
N GLU A 521 -28.50 -14.98 -4.18
CA GLU A 521 -27.99 -14.04 -3.19
C GLU A 521 -27.81 -12.63 -3.79
N GLN A 522 -28.03 -11.60 -2.97
CA GLN A 522 -27.93 -10.20 -3.36
C GLN A 522 -26.60 -9.62 -2.87
N ASN A 523 -25.59 -9.69 -3.74
CA ASN A 523 -24.23 -9.23 -3.44
C ASN A 523 -24.01 -7.76 -3.84
N MET A 524 -22.95 -7.16 -3.33
CA MET A 524 -22.58 -5.76 -3.62
C MET A 524 -22.27 -5.52 -5.12
N GLY A 525 -21.48 -6.40 -5.72
CA GLY A 525 -21.05 -6.33 -7.12
C GLY A 525 -21.21 -7.67 -7.82
N GLN A 526 -20.86 -7.69 -9.11
CA GLN A 526 -21.04 -8.81 -10.04
C GLN A 526 -22.48 -9.34 -10.07
N ARG A 527 -23.46 -8.45 -9.94
CA ARG A 527 -24.88 -8.81 -9.72
C ARG A 527 -25.54 -9.57 -10.87
N ALA A 528 -25.00 -9.46 -12.08
CA ALA A 528 -25.40 -10.24 -13.25
C ALA A 528 -25.11 -11.74 -13.10
N SER A 529 -24.11 -12.11 -12.29
CA SER A 529 -23.76 -13.49 -12.00
C SER A 529 -24.79 -14.16 -11.08
N ASP A 530 -25.00 -15.46 -11.23
CA ASP A 530 -25.85 -16.24 -10.33
C ASP A 530 -24.99 -16.84 -9.21
N THR A 531 -25.28 -16.50 -7.95
CA THR A 531 -24.56 -17.02 -6.77
C THR A 531 -25.57 -17.52 -5.75
N ARG A 532 -25.44 -18.77 -5.32
CA ARG A 532 -26.43 -19.44 -4.45
C ARG A 532 -25.80 -20.34 -3.40
N GLY A 533 -26.56 -20.64 -2.35
CA GLY A 533 -26.34 -21.86 -1.58
C GLY A 533 -26.91 -23.08 -2.30
N ILE A 534 -26.30 -24.24 -2.14
CA ILE A 534 -26.78 -25.52 -2.69
C ILE A 534 -26.87 -26.54 -1.56
N THR A 535 -28.04 -27.12 -1.36
CA THR A 535 -28.28 -28.17 -0.37
C THR A 535 -28.26 -29.53 -1.06
N PHE A 536 -27.60 -30.50 -0.42
CA PHE A 536 -27.57 -31.90 -0.83
C PHE A 536 -28.17 -32.74 0.31
N GLU A 537 -29.31 -33.37 0.06
CA GLU A 537 -30.02 -34.24 1.01
C GLU A 537 -30.14 -35.65 0.41
N ASP A 538 -29.39 -36.60 0.99
CA ASP A 538 -29.33 -38.00 0.56
C ASP A 538 -29.13 -38.20 -0.96
N VAL A 539 -28.32 -37.34 -1.58
CA VAL A 539 -28.05 -37.39 -3.02
C VAL A 539 -27.23 -38.63 -3.33
N ARG A 540 -27.73 -39.47 -4.25
CA ARG A 540 -27.10 -40.73 -4.66
C ARG A 540 -26.16 -40.47 -5.83
N ILE A 541 -24.87 -40.67 -5.62
CA ILE A 541 -23.82 -40.45 -6.62
C ILE A 541 -23.25 -41.82 -7.03
N PRO A 542 -23.32 -42.23 -8.30
CA PRO A 542 -22.74 -43.48 -8.75
C PRO A 542 -21.21 -43.45 -8.64
N LYS A 543 -20.58 -44.61 -8.39
CA LYS A 543 -19.11 -44.71 -8.28
C LYS A 543 -18.35 -44.18 -9.51
N GLU A 544 -18.98 -44.23 -10.69
CA GLU A 544 -18.41 -43.72 -11.94
C GLU A 544 -18.24 -42.18 -11.96
N ASN A 545 -18.89 -41.47 -11.03
CA ASN A 545 -18.80 -40.02 -10.88
C ASN A 545 -17.74 -39.57 -9.87
N VAL A 546 -16.98 -40.51 -9.29
CA VAL A 546 -15.81 -40.22 -8.46
C VAL A 546 -14.63 -39.83 -9.34
N LEU A 547 -14.03 -38.67 -9.09
CA LEU A 547 -12.82 -38.24 -9.78
C LEU A 547 -11.60 -38.93 -9.18
N VAL A 548 -10.88 -39.68 -10.04
CA VAL A 548 -9.70 -40.50 -9.70
C VAL A 548 -10.01 -41.63 -8.73
N ALA A 549 -10.14 -41.31 -7.44
CA ALA A 549 -10.36 -42.28 -6.37
C ALA A 549 -10.76 -41.56 -5.08
N GLU A 550 -11.27 -42.34 -4.13
CA GLU A 550 -11.54 -41.87 -2.78
C GLU A 550 -10.28 -41.27 -2.13
N GLY A 551 -10.42 -40.11 -1.48
CA GLY A 551 -9.34 -39.40 -0.81
C GLY A 551 -8.50 -38.48 -1.72
N GLN A 552 -8.70 -38.47 -3.04
CA GLN A 552 -7.93 -37.63 -3.97
C GLN A 552 -8.50 -36.21 -4.16
N GLY A 553 -9.68 -35.92 -3.59
CA GLY A 553 -10.43 -34.70 -3.85
C GLY A 553 -9.68 -33.41 -3.49
N PHE A 554 -8.96 -33.38 -2.37
CA PHE A 554 -8.23 -32.18 -1.94
C PHE A 554 -7.10 -31.81 -2.91
N LYS A 555 -6.38 -32.81 -3.43
CA LYS A 555 -5.33 -32.59 -4.44
C LYS A 555 -5.91 -32.04 -5.75
N ILE A 556 -7.05 -32.58 -6.19
CA ILE A 556 -7.76 -32.11 -7.38
C ILE A 556 -8.22 -30.66 -7.20
N ALA A 557 -8.83 -30.34 -6.06
CA ALA A 557 -9.27 -28.98 -5.74
C ALA A 557 -8.10 -27.98 -5.72
N MET A 558 -6.96 -28.35 -5.11
CA MET A 558 -5.78 -27.47 -5.10
C MET A 558 -5.13 -27.33 -6.48
N GLY A 559 -5.03 -28.41 -7.25
CA GLY A 559 -4.48 -28.38 -8.61
C GLY A 559 -5.36 -27.62 -9.61
N THR A 560 -6.65 -27.47 -9.31
CA THR A 560 -7.57 -26.64 -10.09
C THR A 560 -7.17 -25.16 -10.01
N PHE A 561 -6.84 -24.67 -8.81
CA PHE A 561 -6.50 -23.25 -8.60
C PHE A 561 -5.24 -22.80 -9.34
N ASP A 562 -4.31 -23.70 -9.63
CA ASP A 562 -3.10 -23.41 -10.43
C ASP A 562 -3.47 -23.00 -11.87
N LYS A 563 -4.58 -23.53 -12.41
CA LYS A 563 -5.11 -23.16 -13.74
C LYS A 563 -6.16 -22.04 -13.72
N THR A 564 -6.89 -21.86 -12.61
CA THR A 564 -8.02 -20.91 -12.56
C THR A 564 -7.70 -19.56 -11.94
N ARG A 565 -6.68 -19.46 -11.08
CA ARG A 565 -6.25 -18.16 -10.54
C ARG A 565 -5.68 -17.19 -11.57
N PRO A 566 -4.91 -17.61 -12.59
CA PRO A 566 -4.39 -16.66 -13.58
C PRO A 566 -5.54 -15.97 -14.38
N PRO A 567 -6.57 -16.68 -14.88
CA PRO A 567 -7.73 -16.02 -15.50
C PRO A 567 -8.49 -15.07 -14.56
N VAL A 568 -8.61 -15.41 -13.27
CA VAL A 568 -9.23 -14.51 -12.27
C VAL A 568 -8.41 -13.23 -12.09
N ALA A 569 -7.08 -13.33 -12.09
CA ALA A 569 -6.19 -12.17 -12.07
C ALA A 569 -6.34 -11.33 -13.34
N ALA A 570 -6.47 -11.97 -14.51
CA ALA A 570 -6.74 -11.30 -15.78
C ALA A 570 -8.10 -10.56 -15.76
N GLY A 571 -9.13 -11.15 -15.17
CA GLY A 571 -10.42 -10.48 -14.97
C GLY A 571 -10.32 -9.23 -14.08
N ALA A 572 -9.52 -9.29 -13.01
CA ALA A 572 -9.25 -8.11 -12.17
C ALA A 572 -8.52 -7.01 -12.97
N THR A 573 -7.54 -7.40 -13.79
CA THR A 573 -6.81 -6.47 -14.68
C THR A 573 -7.72 -5.84 -15.73
N GLY A 574 -8.66 -6.61 -16.31
CA GLY A 574 -9.62 -6.08 -17.29
C GLY A 574 -10.57 -5.05 -16.69
N LEU A 575 -11.04 -5.28 -15.47
CA LEU A 575 -11.78 -4.27 -14.70
C LEU A 575 -10.94 -3.01 -14.45
N ALA A 576 -9.68 -3.19 -14.02
CA ALA A 576 -8.78 -2.08 -13.76
C ALA A 576 -8.47 -1.27 -15.02
N GLN A 577 -8.28 -1.93 -16.17
CA GLN A 577 -8.15 -1.28 -17.47
C GLN A 577 -9.40 -0.47 -17.82
N ARG A 578 -10.60 -1.01 -17.57
CA ARG A 578 -11.85 -0.26 -17.80
C ARG A 578 -11.93 0.99 -16.93
N CYS A 579 -11.55 0.88 -15.65
CA CYS A 579 -11.48 2.03 -14.75
C CYS A 579 -10.53 3.11 -15.26
N LEU A 580 -9.34 2.71 -15.73
CA LEU A 580 -8.36 3.61 -16.32
C LEU A 580 -8.88 4.29 -17.58
N ASP A 581 -9.48 3.55 -18.51
CA ASP A 581 -10.00 4.10 -19.76
C ASP A 581 -11.11 5.14 -19.51
N GLU A 582 -12.05 4.83 -18.61
CA GLU A 582 -13.14 5.75 -18.23
C GLU A 582 -12.58 7.01 -17.54
N ALA A 583 -11.65 6.84 -16.60
CA ALA A 583 -11.01 7.95 -15.89
C ALA A 583 -10.20 8.84 -16.84
N LEU A 584 -9.42 8.24 -17.74
CA LEU A 584 -8.62 8.96 -18.72
C LEU A 584 -9.53 9.78 -19.65
N LYS A 585 -10.57 9.16 -20.21
CA LYS A 585 -11.55 9.84 -21.06
C LYS A 585 -12.19 11.02 -20.34
N TYR A 586 -12.74 10.80 -19.15
CA TYR A 586 -13.39 11.86 -18.37
C TYR A 586 -12.43 12.98 -18.00
N SER A 587 -11.16 12.65 -17.72
CA SER A 587 -10.15 13.64 -17.34
C SER A 587 -9.81 14.64 -18.45
N LEU A 588 -9.93 14.21 -19.72
CA LEU A 588 -9.70 15.06 -20.90
C LEU A 588 -10.92 15.94 -21.23
N GLU A 589 -12.12 15.48 -20.87
CA GLU A 589 -13.38 16.19 -21.15
C GLU A 589 -13.75 17.19 -20.05
N ARG A 590 -13.64 16.78 -18.78
CA ARG A 590 -14.05 17.59 -17.62
C ARG A 590 -13.06 18.73 -17.37
N LYS A 591 -13.56 19.95 -17.19
CA LYS A 591 -12.74 21.12 -16.84
C LYS A 591 -12.99 21.61 -15.41
N THR A 592 -11.92 21.99 -14.72
CA THR A 592 -11.94 22.76 -13.47
C THR A 592 -10.81 23.78 -13.51
N PHE A 593 -10.99 24.95 -12.88
CA PHE A 593 -10.00 26.03 -12.91
C PHE A 593 -9.54 26.42 -14.33
N GLY A 594 -10.46 26.36 -15.31
CA GLY A 594 -10.23 26.80 -16.69
C GLY A 594 -9.59 25.78 -17.64
N VAL A 595 -9.12 24.63 -17.14
CA VAL A 595 -8.43 23.61 -17.96
C VAL A 595 -9.04 22.21 -17.76
N PRO A 596 -8.90 21.29 -18.74
CA PRO A 596 -9.18 19.87 -18.51
C PRO A 596 -8.46 19.34 -17.27
N ILE A 597 -9.13 18.51 -16.48
CA ILE A 597 -8.57 18.04 -15.21
C ILE A 597 -7.32 17.18 -15.40
N ALA A 598 -7.12 16.60 -16.59
CA ALA A 598 -5.88 15.93 -17.00
C ALA A 598 -4.63 16.83 -16.96
N TYR A 599 -4.77 18.16 -16.92
CA TYR A 599 -3.64 19.09 -16.77
C TYR A 599 -3.30 19.43 -15.32
N HIS A 600 -4.08 18.96 -14.35
CA HIS A 600 -3.72 19.07 -12.94
C HIS A 600 -2.75 17.95 -12.59
N GLN A 601 -1.56 18.30 -12.09
CA GLN A 601 -0.49 17.34 -11.79
C GLN A 601 -0.94 16.18 -10.89
N ALA A 602 -1.81 16.45 -9.91
CA ALA A 602 -2.36 15.41 -9.04
C ALA A 602 -3.15 14.33 -9.81
N ILE A 603 -3.93 14.73 -10.83
CA ILE A 603 -4.66 13.79 -11.69
C ILE A 603 -3.70 13.02 -12.61
N GLN A 604 -2.66 13.68 -13.13
CA GLN A 604 -1.64 13.01 -13.95
C GLN A 604 -0.93 11.89 -13.18
N PHE A 605 -0.57 12.15 -11.92
CA PHE A 605 0.07 11.16 -11.05
C PHE A 605 -0.88 9.99 -10.77
N MET A 606 -2.16 10.25 -10.49
CA MET A 606 -3.16 9.19 -10.32
C MET A 606 -3.28 8.32 -11.58
N LEU A 607 -3.43 8.93 -12.76
CA LEU A 607 -3.52 8.20 -14.03
C LEU A 607 -2.26 7.39 -14.34
N ALA A 608 -1.07 7.93 -14.03
CA ALA A 608 0.20 7.23 -14.18
C ALA A 608 0.28 6.01 -13.24
N ASP A 609 -0.08 6.16 -11.98
CA ASP A 609 -0.10 5.05 -11.00
C ASP A 609 -1.12 3.96 -11.38
N MET A 610 -2.28 4.37 -11.91
CA MET A 610 -3.27 3.44 -12.45
C MET A 610 -2.70 2.64 -13.63
N ALA A 611 -2.03 3.30 -14.58
CA ALA A 611 -1.40 2.63 -15.72
C ALA A 611 -0.28 1.66 -15.28
N ILE A 612 0.59 2.08 -14.34
CA ILE A 612 1.63 1.22 -13.77
C ILE A 612 1.01 -0.03 -13.15
N GLY A 613 -0.05 0.13 -12.35
CA GLY A 613 -0.76 -0.97 -11.72
C GLY A 613 -1.36 -1.95 -12.74
N VAL A 614 -1.99 -1.45 -13.80
CA VAL A 614 -2.58 -2.29 -14.85
C VAL A 614 -1.52 -3.09 -15.59
N GLU A 615 -0.45 -2.44 -16.07
CA GLU A 615 0.60 -3.12 -16.83
C GLU A 615 1.35 -4.17 -16.00
N THR A 616 1.66 -3.86 -14.75
CA THR A 616 2.34 -4.81 -13.86
C THR A 616 1.42 -5.98 -13.46
N ALA A 617 0.12 -5.73 -13.26
CA ALA A 617 -0.86 -6.79 -13.03
C ALA A 617 -0.98 -7.71 -14.25
N ARG A 618 -0.97 -7.14 -15.46
CA ARG A 618 -0.98 -7.89 -16.72
C ARG A 618 0.21 -8.82 -16.85
N LEU A 619 1.42 -8.28 -16.68
CA LEU A 619 2.65 -9.07 -16.72
C LEU A 619 2.68 -10.18 -15.67
N SER A 620 2.12 -9.94 -14.48
CA SER A 620 2.08 -10.94 -13.42
C SER A 620 1.24 -12.17 -13.78
N TYR A 621 0.04 -11.97 -14.35
CA TYR A 621 -0.81 -13.10 -14.74
C TYR A 621 -0.29 -13.77 -16.01
N TRP A 622 0.35 -13.04 -16.93
CA TRP A 622 1.03 -13.62 -18.09
C TRP A 622 2.11 -14.61 -17.66
N ARG A 623 2.95 -14.21 -16.71
CA ARG A 623 3.97 -15.10 -16.15
C ARG A 623 3.34 -16.35 -15.54
N SER A 624 2.30 -16.17 -14.73
CA SER A 624 1.64 -17.30 -14.07
C SER A 624 0.99 -18.27 -15.04
N ALA A 625 0.30 -17.76 -16.06
CA ALA A 625 -0.33 -18.57 -17.09
C ALA A 625 0.71 -19.32 -17.94
N TRP A 626 1.79 -18.63 -18.33
CA TRP A 626 2.89 -19.25 -19.06
C TRP A 626 3.54 -20.39 -18.25
N GLU A 627 3.75 -20.24 -16.94
CA GLU A 627 4.32 -21.31 -16.11
C GLU A 627 3.52 -22.62 -16.18
N VAL A 628 2.19 -22.53 -16.04
CA VAL A 628 1.33 -23.72 -16.07
C VAL A 628 1.18 -24.30 -17.47
N ASP A 629 1.20 -23.47 -18.51
CA ASP A 629 1.21 -23.91 -19.91
C ASP A 629 2.48 -24.68 -20.27
N GLN A 630 3.59 -24.38 -19.60
CA GLN A 630 4.84 -25.14 -19.74
C GLN A 630 4.88 -26.42 -18.87
N GLY A 631 3.76 -26.81 -18.26
CA GLY A 631 3.66 -27.99 -17.41
C GLY A 631 4.35 -27.85 -16.05
N ARG A 632 4.74 -26.63 -15.65
CA ARG A 632 5.36 -26.38 -14.35
C ARG A 632 4.30 -25.95 -13.34
N ARG A 633 4.51 -26.33 -12.08
CA ARG A 633 3.64 -25.89 -10.98
C ARG A 633 3.82 -24.39 -10.78
N ASN A 634 2.73 -23.64 -10.87
CA ASN A 634 2.74 -22.17 -10.81
C ASN A 634 2.10 -21.61 -9.52
N SER A 635 1.90 -22.42 -8.47
CA SER A 635 1.16 -22.00 -7.27
C SER A 635 1.69 -20.69 -6.64
N TYR A 636 2.99 -20.42 -6.76
CA TYR A 636 3.61 -19.18 -6.31
C TYR A 636 3.22 -17.99 -7.20
N GLU A 637 3.44 -18.10 -8.51
CA GLU A 637 3.17 -17.08 -9.51
C GLU A 637 1.66 -16.79 -9.63
N ALA A 638 0.83 -17.82 -9.53
CA ALA A 638 -0.64 -17.71 -9.52
C ALA A 638 -1.16 -16.96 -8.30
N SER A 639 -0.54 -17.19 -7.14
CA SER A 639 -0.94 -16.50 -5.91
C SER A 639 -0.46 -15.04 -5.91
N ILE A 640 0.74 -14.75 -6.44
CA ILE A 640 1.24 -13.38 -6.64
C ILE A 640 0.31 -12.60 -7.57
N SER A 641 0.04 -13.14 -8.76
CA SER A 641 -0.77 -12.45 -9.77
C SER A 641 -2.18 -12.19 -9.28
N LYS A 642 -2.85 -13.19 -8.70
CA LYS A 642 -4.20 -13.03 -8.13
C LYS A 642 -4.21 -11.99 -7.02
N CYS A 643 -3.28 -12.07 -6.07
CA CYS A 643 -3.20 -11.11 -4.97
C CYS A 643 -2.99 -9.68 -5.49
N TYR A 644 -1.97 -9.49 -6.31
CA TYR A 644 -1.56 -8.18 -6.81
C TYR A 644 -2.65 -7.54 -7.69
N ALA A 645 -3.15 -8.27 -8.69
CA ALA A 645 -4.20 -7.78 -9.58
C ALA A 645 -5.48 -7.43 -8.80
N SER A 646 -5.84 -8.21 -7.78
CA SER A 646 -7.02 -7.91 -6.96
C SER A 646 -6.88 -6.64 -6.11
N ASP A 647 -5.70 -6.40 -5.53
CA ASP A 647 -5.44 -5.23 -4.70
C ASP A 647 -5.37 -3.97 -5.57
N ILE A 648 -4.72 -4.06 -6.73
CA ILE A 648 -4.65 -2.96 -7.71
C ILE A 648 -6.01 -2.63 -8.30
N ALA A 649 -6.82 -3.62 -8.70
CA ALA A 649 -8.15 -3.37 -9.25
C ALA A 649 -9.06 -2.59 -8.28
N ASN A 650 -8.97 -2.89 -6.97
CA ASN A 650 -9.72 -2.16 -5.95
C ASN A 650 -9.24 -0.71 -5.81
N LYS A 651 -7.92 -0.49 -5.77
CA LYS A 651 -7.35 0.87 -5.71
C LYS A 651 -7.76 1.68 -6.94
N ILE A 652 -7.54 1.15 -8.13
CA ILE A 652 -7.82 1.82 -9.40
C ILE A 652 -9.31 2.11 -9.57
N ALA A 653 -10.20 1.21 -9.14
CA ALA A 653 -11.64 1.47 -9.18
C ALA A 653 -12.05 2.63 -8.24
N SER A 654 -11.46 2.70 -7.04
CA SER A 654 -11.66 3.84 -6.13
C SER A 654 -11.09 5.14 -6.70
N ASP A 655 -9.91 5.10 -7.32
CA ASP A 655 -9.28 6.26 -7.96
C ASP A 655 -10.10 6.76 -9.15
N ALA A 656 -10.69 5.87 -9.94
CA ALA A 656 -11.59 6.23 -11.04
C ALA A 656 -12.84 6.95 -10.52
N VAL A 657 -13.48 6.47 -9.45
CA VAL A 657 -14.57 7.19 -8.77
C VAL A 657 -14.12 8.59 -8.32
N GLN A 658 -12.93 8.68 -7.73
CA GLN A 658 -12.36 9.93 -7.25
C GLN A 658 -12.10 10.94 -8.38
N ILE A 659 -11.59 10.51 -9.53
CA ILE A 659 -11.35 11.35 -10.71
C ILE A 659 -12.66 11.90 -11.28
N PHE A 660 -13.74 11.10 -11.25
CA PHE A 660 -15.06 11.57 -11.66
C PHE A 660 -15.70 12.56 -10.67
N GLY A 661 -15.26 12.55 -9.40
CA GLY A 661 -15.82 13.36 -8.32
C GLY A 661 -17.26 12.97 -8.01
N GLY A 662 -18.15 13.95 -7.84
CA GLY A 662 -19.57 13.68 -7.53
C GLY A 662 -20.28 12.80 -8.56
N ASN A 663 -19.90 12.89 -9.83
CA ASN A 663 -20.43 12.03 -10.89
C ASN A 663 -20.02 10.56 -10.70
N GLY A 664 -18.84 10.31 -10.14
CA GLY A 664 -18.32 8.96 -9.92
C GLY A 664 -19.07 8.20 -8.83
N PHE A 665 -19.80 8.91 -7.96
CA PHE A 665 -20.66 8.33 -6.94
C PHE A 665 -22.09 8.07 -7.45
N ASN A 666 -22.41 8.51 -8.66
CA ASN A 666 -23.76 8.40 -9.24
C ASN A 666 -23.85 7.21 -10.20
N SER A 667 -24.98 6.49 -10.17
CA SER A 667 -25.20 5.27 -10.94
C SER A 667 -25.47 5.48 -12.44
N GLU A 668 -25.59 6.73 -12.90
CA GLU A 668 -25.57 7.06 -14.34
C GLU A 668 -24.16 6.94 -14.94
N TYR A 669 -23.11 6.89 -14.10
CA TYR A 669 -21.72 6.72 -14.52
C TYR A 669 -21.21 5.31 -14.18
N PRO A 670 -20.30 4.74 -15.01
CA PRO A 670 -19.94 3.33 -14.90
C PRO A 670 -19.03 3.00 -13.71
N VAL A 671 -18.31 3.98 -13.17
CA VAL A 671 -17.20 3.74 -12.23
C VAL A 671 -17.63 3.28 -10.84
N GLU A 672 -18.84 3.63 -10.39
CA GLU A 672 -19.35 3.13 -9.10
C GLU A 672 -19.58 1.61 -9.15
N LYS A 673 -20.12 1.11 -10.27
CA LYS A 673 -20.30 -0.31 -10.50
C LYS A 673 -18.96 -1.04 -10.52
N LEU A 674 -17.96 -0.46 -11.19
CA LEU A 674 -16.61 -1.05 -11.23
C LEU A 674 -16.00 -1.14 -9.82
N MET A 675 -16.23 -0.15 -8.95
CA MET A 675 -15.79 -0.20 -7.54
C MET A 675 -16.49 -1.32 -6.76
N ARG A 676 -17.81 -1.49 -6.92
CA ARG A 676 -18.55 -2.59 -6.31
C ARG A 676 -18.06 -3.96 -6.81
N ASP A 677 -17.86 -4.08 -8.11
CA ASP A 677 -17.41 -5.30 -8.77
C ASP A 677 -15.97 -5.66 -8.39
N ALA A 678 -15.08 -4.68 -8.23
CA ALA A 678 -13.67 -4.92 -7.91
C ALA A 678 -13.47 -5.66 -6.58
N LYS A 679 -14.37 -5.43 -5.60
CA LYS A 679 -14.14 -5.92 -4.24
C LYS A 679 -14.08 -7.43 -4.12
N ILE A 680 -14.85 -8.14 -4.93
CA ILE A 680 -14.92 -9.60 -4.85
C ILE A 680 -13.58 -10.28 -5.23
N TYR A 681 -12.76 -9.63 -6.05
CA TYR A 681 -11.45 -10.15 -6.43
C TYR A 681 -10.49 -10.30 -5.24
N GLN A 682 -10.68 -9.57 -4.14
CA GLN A 682 -9.88 -9.75 -2.92
C GLN A 682 -10.39 -10.90 -2.03
N ILE A 683 -11.51 -11.53 -2.38
CA ILE A 683 -12.25 -12.46 -1.53
C ILE A 683 -12.30 -13.87 -2.14
N TYR A 684 -12.93 -14.04 -3.30
CA TYR A 684 -13.14 -15.36 -3.90
C TYR A 684 -11.84 -15.96 -4.47
N GLU A 685 -11.83 -17.24 -4.83
CA GLU A 685 -10.65 -17.95 -5.36
C GLU A 685 -9.40 -17.82 -4.46
N GLY A 686 -9.64 -17.71 -3.14
CA GLY A 686 -8.66 -17.49 -2.08
C GLY A 686 -8.46 -16.00 -1.79
N THR A 687 -8.76 -15.58 -0.55
CA THR A 687 -8.68 -14.17 -0.14
C THR A 687 -7.27 -13.61 -0.28
N SER A 688 -7.14 -12.28 -0.32
CA SER A 688 -5.83 -11.59 -0.32
C SER A 688 -4.89 -12.06 0.81
N GLN A 689 -5.42 -12.47 1.96
CA GLN A 689 -4.64 -13.03 3.08
C GLN A 689 -4.23 -14.48 2.79
N ILE A 690 -5.12 -15.30 2.23
CA ILE A 690 -4.79 -16.68 1.84
C ILE A 690 -3.73 -16.69 0.73
N GLN A 691 -3.80 -15.80 -0.26
CA GLN A 691 -2.75 -15.70 -1.26
C GLN A 691 -1.39 -15.39 -0.61
N ARG A 692 -1.33 -14.44 0.33
CA ARG A 692 -0.11 -14.12 1.09
C ARG A 692 0.43 -15.33 1.87
N LEU A 693 -0.44 -16.17 2.45
CA LEU A 693 -0.03 -17.43 3.10
C LEU A 693 0.57 -18.44 2.10
N ILE A 694 0.01 -18.53 0.90
CA ILE A 694 0.53 -19.44 -0.14
C ILE A 694 1.89 -18.93 -0.64
N ILE A 695 2.01 -17.62 -0.90
CA ILE A 695 3.25 -16.97 -1.31
C ILE A 695 4.34 -17.22 -0.26
N SER A 696 4.08 -16.92 1.02
CA SER A 696 5.06 -17.09 2.08
C SER A 696 5.47 -18.55 2.26
N ARG A 697 4.54 -19.50 2.20
CA ARG A 697 4.85 -20.94 2.27
C ARG A 697 5.79 -21.37 1.14
N ASN A 698 5.50 -21.00 -0.11
CA ASN A 698 6.37 -21.33 -1.24
C ASN A 698 7.76 -20.68 -1.12
N MET A 699 7.84 -19.44 -0.61
CA MET A 699 9.13 -18.79 -0.34
C MET A 699 9.95 -19.55 0.69
N PHE A 700 9.32 -20.00 1.78
CA PHE A 700 10.00 -20.77 2.81
C PHE A 700 10.45 -22.15 2.33
N GLU A 701 9.68 -22.81 1.46
CA GLU A 701 10.07 -24.07 0.83
C GLU A 701 11.29 -23.87 -0.08
N ARG A 702 11.27 -22.88 -0.98
CA ARG A 702 12.41 -22.55 -1.85
C ARG A 702 13.67 -22.20 -1.04
N ALA A 703 13.53 -21.43 0.03
CA ALA A 703 14.67 -21.06 0.89
C ALA A 703 15.29 -22.28 1.61
N LYS A 704 14.49 -23.31 1.94
CA LYS A 704 14.98 -24.57 2.50
C LYS A 704 15.69 -25.45 1.47
N GLU A 705 15.35 -25.34 0.19
CA GLU A 705 16.01 -26.06 -0.90
C GLU A 705 17.34 -25.43 -1.31
N MET A 706 17.52 -24.13 -1.04
CA MET A 706 18.77 -23.40 -1.30
C MET A 706 19.87 -23.63 -0.25
N ASN A 707 19.48 -24.09 0.96
CA ASN A 707 20.38 -24.44 2.06
C ASN A 707 20.59 -25.96 2.09
#